data_AF-A0A971EYY4-F1
#
_entry.id   AF-A0A971EYY4-F1
#
_cell.length_a   1.000
_cell.length_b   1.000
_cell.length_c   1.000
_cell.angle_alpha   90.00
_cell.angle_beta   90.00
_cell.angle_gamma   90.00
#
_symmetry.space_group_name_H-M   'P 1'
#
loop_
_entity.id
_entity.type
_entity.pdbx_description
1 polymer ?
#
loop_
_entity_poly.entity_id
_entity_poly.type
_entity_poly.pdbx_seq_one_letter_code
_entity_poly.pdbx_strand_id
1 'polypeptide(L)'
;MDYINKDVPKMFGNLVFNDSVMKNRLPKDIYRSLKKTIEEGTDLDINSANSVASVMRDWAIEKGATHFTHWFQPLTGITAEKHESFISAQPDGTVIMEFNGNELIKGEPDASSFPSGGLRATFEARGYTAWDPTSYAFIKGRCLCIPTVFCSYCGSVLDKKTPLLRSMEQLNEQALRILKLFNVDNVTHVSSTVGPEQEYFLIDKKLFEQRKDLKFCGRTLFGAKPPKGQEMEDHYFGAIRPRVDAFMEELDSELWKLGIFAKTEHNEVAPSQHELAPIFTTTNTSTDHNQITMEMLKRIAEKHDLACLLHEKPFAGINGSGKHNNWSLSTNTGKNLLDGGKNPITNKMFLLFLTAVIKAVDEHQDLLRISVTSAGNDHRLGANEAPPAILSIFLGDELTSIMESIAENREYNGSIHTSMKTGVHAIPGFRKDTTDRNRTSPFAFTGNKFEFRMVGSGMSIADANIVLNTAVADSLSQFADILEKTDDIQKTVDDVIKQTYIKHRRIVFNGNNYSDEWVYEAEKRGLLNLKTTADALSCFISKKNIELFEHYGILSEIELRSRYEILLENYCKTINIESLTMIAMAKRDIYPSVSKYLKSLTELYSSKQSIGITSQKDSTLTQIKLLSSLLDSLYEKIESLEQSILHSKDMKNNEELSFYCKDEIIPAMNRLRAVADELETQTAASNWPFPTYGQILYSV
;
A
#
# COMPACT_ATOMS: atom_id res chain seq x y z
N MET A 1 18.33 -26.29 -15.60
CA MET A 1 18.32 -24.86 -15.25
C MET A 1 19.56 -24.27 -15.86
N ASP A 2 19.44 -23.65 -17.02
CA ASP A 2 20.50 -22.78 -17.50
C ASP A 2 20.44 -21.54 -16.60
N TYR A 3 21.36 -21.43 -15.64
CA TYR A 3 21.61 -20.17 -14.97
C TYR A 3 22.02 -19.18 -16.04
N ILE A 4 21.07 -18.38 -16.54
CA ILE A 4 21.39 -17.31 -17.46
C ILE A 4 22.27 -16.37 -16.64
N ASN A 5 23.56 -16.36 -16.93
CA ASN A 5 24.51 -15.42 -16.35
C ASN A 5 24.17 -14.03 -16.87
N LYS A 6 23.14 -13.42 -16.27
CA LYS A 6 22.66 -12.08 -16.62
C LYS A 6 23.64 -11.11 -15.97
N ASP A 7 24.38 -10.39 -16.82
CA ASP A 7 25.19 -9.26 -16.38
C ASP A 7 24.24 -8.16 -15.86
N VAL A 8 23.87 -8.23 -14.58
CA VAL A 8 22.92 -7.32 -13.93
C VAL A 8 23.30 -5.86 -14.15
N PRO A 9 24.56 -5.44 -13.97
CA PRO A 9 24.99 -4.07 -14.30
C PRO A 9 24.68 -3.63 -15.73
N LYS A 10 24.80 -4.50 -16.75
CA LYS A 10 24.44 -4.16 -18.14
C LYS A 10 22.93 -4.15 -18.39
N MET A 11 22.19 -4.95 -17.65
CA MET A 11 20.74 -5.07 -17.79
C MET A 11 20.00 -3.93 -17.08
N PHE A 12 20.58 -3.42 -15.99
CA PHE A 12 19.93 -2.47 -15.11
C PHE A 12 19.54 -1.17 -15.84
N GLY A 13 18.26 -0.79 -15.75
CA GLY A 13 17.70 0.42 -16.36
C GLY A 13 17.77 0.46 -17.88
N ASN A 14 17.99 -0.67 -18.57
CA ASN A 14 18.17 -0.69 -20.02
C ASN A 14 16.86 -0.47 -20.82
N LEU A 15 15.71 -0.51 -20.15
CA LEU A 15 14.38 -0.16 -20.67
C LEU A 15 13.89 1.20 -20.13
N VAL A 16 14.78 2.03 -19.57
CA VAL A 16 14.45 3.35 -19.02
C VAL A 16 15.20 4.43 -19.79
N PHE A 17 14.50 5.50 -20.18
CA PHE A 17 15.09 6.69 -20.79
C PHE A 17 15.71 7.59 -19.70
N ASN A 18 16.71 7.05 -19.00
CA ASN A 18 17.34 7.65 -17.82
C ASN A 18 18.35 8.77 -18.18
N ASP A 19 18.92 9.42 -17.16
CA ASP A 19 19.91 10.50 -17.33
C ASP A 19 21.10 10.10 -18.23
N SER A 20 21.59 8.86 -18.12
CA SER A 20 22.69 8.38 -18.97
C SER A 20 22.29 8.32 -20.45
N VAL A 21 21.10 7.77 -20.74
CA VAL A 21 20.57 7.70 -22.11
C VAL A 21 20.33 9.11 -22.64
N MET A 22 19.70 9.98 -21.85
CA MET A 22 19.44 11.37 -22.20
C MET A 22 20.73 12.13 -22.51
N LYS A 23 21.75 12.03 -21.64
CA LYS A 23 23.05 12.69 -21.83
C LYS A 23 23.81 12.21 -23.07
N ASN A 24 23.67 10.93 -23.41
CA ASN A 24 24.36 10.34 -24.57
C ASN A 24 23.66 10.62 -25.90
N ARG A 25 22.33 10.77 -25.90
CA ARG A 25 21.54 10.89 -27.13
C ARG A 25 21.03 12.30 -27.42
N LEU A 26 20.72 13.10 -26.41
CA LEU A 26 20.24 14.46 -26.61
C LEU A 26 21.40 15.40 -26.97
N PRO A 27 21.17 16.41 -27.82
CA PRO A 27 22.12 17.50 -27.99
C PRO A 27 22.42 18.17 -26.64
N LYS A 28 23.67 18.61 -26.43
CA LYS A 28 24.15 19.13 -25.13
C LYS A 28 23.29 20.26 -24.57
N ASP A 29 22.81 21.16 -25.43
CA ASP A 29 22.00 22.30 -25.01
C ASP A 29 20.58 21.88 -24.62
N ILE A 30 20.00 20.92 -25.34
CA ILE A 30 18.69 20.33 -25.01
C ILE A 30 18.74 19.55 -23.70
N TYR A 31 19.80 18.75 -23.49
CA TYR A 31 20.01 18.03 -22.22
C TYR A 31 20.12 19.00 -21.04
N ARG A 32 20.86 20.10 -21.19
CA ARG A 32 20.96 21.14 -20.15
C ARG A 32 19.62 21.83 -19.90
N SER A 33 18.87 22.14 -20.96
CA SER A 33 17.53 22.73 -20.86
C SER A 33 16.58 21.81 -20.09
N LEU A 34 16.51 20.53 -20.46
CA LEU A 34 15.67 19.54 -19.80
C LEU A 34 16.08 19.34 -18.32
N LYS A 35 17.38 19.25 -18.04
CA LYS A 35 17.86 19.11 -16.66
C LYS A 35 17.50 20.32 -15.81
N LYS A 36 17.62 21.52 -16.37
CA LYS A 36 17.20 22.76 -15.72
C LYS A 36 15.69 22.76 -15.45
N THR A 37 14.86 22.34 -16.40
CA THR A 37 13.41 22.16 -16.21
C THR A 37 13.10 21.20 -15.06
N ILE A 38 13.81 20.07 -14.95
CA ILE A 38 13.62 19.10 -13.86
C ILE A 38 14.04 19.67 -12.50
N GLU A 39 15.16 20.41 -12.45
CA GLU A 39 15.73 20.95 -11.22
C GLU A 39 15.01 22.21 -10.72
N GLU A 40 14.57 23.10 -11.62
CA GLU A 40 13.95 24.39 -11.32
C GLU A 40 12.43 24.39 -11.45
N GLY A 41 11.82 23.33 -11.98
CA GLY A 41 10.36 23.23 -12.16
C GLY A 41 9.80 24.17 -13.24
N THR A 42 10.61 24.58 -14.21
CA THR A 42 10.21 25.52 -15.28
C THR A 42 9.67 24.80 -16.51
N ASP A 43 8.74 25.43 -17.24
CA ASP A 43 8.20 24.87 -18.50
C ASP A 43 9.29 24.48 -19.50
N LEU A 44 9.12 23.31 -20.13
CA LEU A 44 9.97 22.86 -21.23
C LEU A 44 9.58 23.60 -22.50
N ASP A 45 10.54 24.30 -23.13
CA ASP A 45 10.28 24.97 -24.39
C ASP A 45 9.94 23.96 -25.50
N ILE A 46 9.05 24.36 -26.42
CA ILE A 46 8.52 23.44 -27.44
C ILE A 46 9.60 22.89 -28.39
N ASN A 47 10.71 23.62 -28.62
CA ASN A 47 11.80 23.16 -29.47
C ASN A 47 12.61 22.06 -28.77
N SER A 48 12.87 22.23 -27.47
CA SER A 48 13.44 21.18 -26.63
C SER A 48 12.52 19.98 -26.54
N ALA A 49 11.21 20.19 -26.35
CA ALA A 49 10.24 19.10 -26.29
C ALA A 49 10.17 18.28 -27.59
N ASN A 50 10.15 18.93 -28.77
CA ASN A 50 10.20 18.24 -30.06
C ASN A 50 11.48 17.42 -30.23
N SER A 51 12.62 17.98 -29.80
CA SER A 51 13.92 17.28 -29.85
C SER A 51 13.94 16.07 -28.92
N VAL A 52 13.42 16.23 -27.69
CA VAL A 52 13.30 15.14 -26.72
C VAL A 52 12.36 14.04 -27.23
N ALA A 53 11.19 14.41 -27.75
CA ALA A 53 10.21 13.47 -28.29
C ALA A 53 10.81 12.64 -29.44
N SER A 54 11.48 13.28 -30.40
CA SER A 54 12.13 12.56 -31.51
C SER A 54 13.18 11.57 -31.01
N VAL A 55 14.06 12.00 -30.10
CA VAL A 55 15.13 11.12 -29.57
C VAL A 55 14.56 9.99 -28.71
N MET A 56 13.51 10.27 -27.94
CA MET A 56 12.82 9.29 -27.10
C MET A 56 12.11 8.24 -27.96
N ARG A 57 11.45 8.66 -29.05
CA ARG A 57 10.86 7.76 -30.05
C ARG A 57 11.90 6.85 -30.68
N ASP A 58 12.99 7.42 -31.18
CA ASP A 58 14.02 6.64 -31.88
C ASP A 58 14.65 5.61 -30.93
N TRP A 59 14.97 6.01 -29.69
CA TRP A 59 15.39 5.09 -28.64
C TRP A 59 14.35 4.00 -28.36
N ALA A 60 13.07 4.34 -28.28
CA ALA A 60 12.00 3.38 -28.01
C ALA A 60 11.84 2.36 -29.16
N ILE A 61 11.89 2.83 -30.42
CA ILE A 61 11.81 1.97 -31.61
C ILE A 61 13.01 1.02 -31.69
N GLU A 62 14.22 1.50 -31.39
CA GLU A 62 15.43 0.64 -31.31
C GLU A 62 15.28 -0.49 -30.28
N LYS A 63 14.49 -0.25 -29.22
CA LYS A 63 14.15 -1.24 -28.19
C LYS A 63 12.93 -2.09 -28.55
N GLY A 64 12.34 -1.91 -29.73
CA GLY A 64 11.21 -2.68 -30.24
C GLY A 64 9.83 -2.13 -29.85
N ALA A 65 9.75 -0.89 -29.36
CA ALA A 65 8.47 -0.24 -29.13
C ALA A 65 7.77 0.10 -30.45
N THR A 66 6.46 -0.09 -30.47
CA THR A 66 5.58 0.21 -31.62
C THR A 66 4.50 1.23 -31.26
N HIS A 67 4.25 1.39 -29.96
CA HIS A 67 3.25 2.28 -29.40
C HIS A 67 3.89 3.15 -28.32
N PHE A 68 3.20 4.23 -27.96
CA PHE A 68 3.45 5.01 -26.76
C PHE A 68 2.14 5.18 -25.96
N THR A 69 2.28 5.57 -24.70
CA THR A 69 1.15 5.85 -23.83
C THR A 69 1.51 6.86 -22.76
N HIS A 70 0.57 7.75 -22.45
CA HIS A 70 0.59 8.53 -21.22
C HIS A 70 0.16 7.61 -20.07
N TRP A 71 1.13 7.28 -19.21
CA TRP A 71 0.96 6.38 -18.07
C TRP A 71 0.67 7.21 -16.83
N PHE A 72 -0.48 7.00 -16.19
CA PHE A 72 -0.91 7.77 -15.02
C PHE A 72 -1.65 6.91 -14.00
N GLN A 73 -1.81 7.46 -12.79
CA GLN A 73 -2.43 6.80 -11.63
C GLN A 73 -3.76 7.49 -11.27
N PRO A 74 -4.89 7.12 -11.90
CA PRO A 74 -6.20 7.66 -11.54
C PRO A 74 -6.67 7.20 -10.15
N LEU A 75 -7.80 7.74 -9.71
CA LEU A 75 -8.41 7.41 -8.39
C LEU A 75 -9.01 6.00 -8.29
N THR A 76 -8.78 5.12 -9.28
CA THR A 76 -9.16 3.70 -9.24
C THR A 76 -8.21 2.84 -8.41
N GLY A 77 -7.01 3.35 -8.09
CA GLY A 77 -5.99 2.62 -7.33
C GLY A 77 -5.05 1.73 -8.17
N ILE A 78 -5.26 1.67 -9.49
CA ILE A 78 -4.37 1.01 -10.47
C ILE A 78 -3.97 2.03 -11.54
N THR A 79 -2.91 1.72 -12.28
CA THR A 79 -2.44 2.56 -13.39
C THR A 79 -3.34 2.43 -14.62
N ALA A 80 -3.43 3.49 -15.42
CA ALA A 80 -4.18 3.52 -16.67
C ALA A 80 -3.27 3.81 -17.87
N GLU A 81 -3.62 3.23 -19.01
CA GLU A 81 -2.87 3.34 -20.27
C GLU A 81 -3.84 3.38 -21.46
N LYS A 82 -3.50 4.22 -22.44
CA LYS A 82 -4.08 4.22 -23.79
C LYS A 82 -2.93 4.10 -24.79
N HIS A 83 -2.86 2.99 -25.51
CA HIS A 83 -1.75 2.73 -26.44
C HIS A 83 -2.03 3.36 -27.80
N GLU A 84 -1.18 4.29 -28.20
CA GLU A 84 -1.22 4.96 -29.49
C GLU A 84 0.01 4.52 -30.30
N SER A 85 -0.22 4.08 -31.53
CA SER A 85 0.87 3.68 -32.42
C SER A 85 1.66 4.89 -32.87
N PHE A 86 2.97 4.76 -33.04
CA PHE A 86 3.79 5.82 -33.66
C PHE A 86 3.47 6.05 -35.15
N ILE A 87 2.60 5.25 -35.79
CA ILE A 87 2.38 5.35 -37.22
C ILE A 87 1.65 6.65 -37.59
N SER A 88 2.17 7.34 -38.60
CA SER A 88 1.55 8.51 -39.24
C SER A 88 1.51 8.26 -40.74
N ALA A 89 0.30 8.31 -41.32
CA ALA A 89 0.07 8.01 -42.73
C ALA A 89 0.49 9.18 -43.61
N GLN A 90 1.25 8.89 -44.66
CA GLN A 90 1.69 9.87 -45.65
C GLN A 90 0.71 9.95 -46.84
N PRO A 91 0.65 11.10 -47.55
CA PRO A 91 -0.23 11.26 -48.71
C PRO A 91 0.02 10.26 -49.84
N ASP A 92 1.21 9.67 -49.90
CA ASP A 92 1.60 8.66 -50.90
C ASP A 92 1.20 7.22 -50.52
N GLY A 93 0.53 7.04 -49.38
CA GLY A 93 0.10 5.73 -48.86
C GLY A 93 1.19 4.98 -48.08
N THR A 94 2.37 5.57 -47.88
CA THR A 94 3.42 5.03 -46.99
C THR A 94 3.19 5.46 -45.54
N VAL A 95 3.96 4.89 -44.61
CA VAL A 95 3.86 5.18 -43.17
C VAL A 95 5.23 5.64 -42.67
N ILE A 96 5.22 6.67 -41.83
CA ILE A 96 6.37 7.06 -41.03
C ILE A 96 6.08 6.87 -39.55
N MET A 97 7.14 6.82 -38.73
CA MET A 97 7.02 6.80 -37.28
C MET A 97 7.15 8.23 -36.75
N GLU A 98 6.09 8.77 -36.17
CA GLU A 98 6.00 10.13 -35.66
C GLU A 98 5.70 10.12 -34.16
N PHE A 99 6.36 11.02 -33.43
CA PHE A 99 6.08 11.35 -32.05
C PHE A 99 6.64 12.74 -31.79
N ASN A 100 5.77 13.71 -31.56
CA ASN A 100 6.17 15.12 -31.48
C ASN A 100 6.10 15.67 -30.05
N GLY A 101 6.62 16.88 -29.85
CA GLY A 101 6.69 17.54 -28.55
C GLY A 101 5.31 17.84 -27.95
N ASN A 102 4.28 18.08 -28.78
CA ASN A 102 2.92 18.29 -28.28
C ASN A 102 2.35 17.00 -27.67
N GLU A 103 2.56 15.87 -28.35
CA GLU A 103 2.16 14.53 -27.86
C GLU A 103 2.96 14.10 -26.64
N LEU A 104 4.23 14.54 -26.50
CA LEU A 104 5.02 14.31 -25.30
C LEU A 104 4.53 15.13 -24.11
N ILE A 105 4.35 16.44 -24.29
CA ILE A 105 3.97 17.34 -23.20
C ILE A 105 2.56 17.02 -22.71
N LYS A 106 1.64 16.73 -23.63
CA LYS A 106 0.21 16.65 -23.33
C LYS A 106 -0.48 15.51 -24.09
N GLY A 107 -1.21 14.68 -23.37
CA GLY A 107 -2.18 13.72 -23.93
C GLY A 107 -3.63 14.09 -23.61
N GLU A 108 -4.56 13.60 -24.44
CA GLU A 108 -6.01 13.74 -24.24
C GLU A 108 -6.67 12.35 -24.12
N PRO A 109 -6.74 11.77 -22.90
CA PRO A 109 -7.52 10.56 -22.67
C PRO A 109 -9.01 10.86 -22.49
N ASP A 110 -9.85 9.87 -22.79
CA ASP A 110 -11.25 9.86 -22.34
C ASP A 110 -11.28 9.62 -20.83
N ALA A 111 -11.77 10.62 -20.13
CA ALA A 111 -11.84 10.68 -18.69
C ALA A 111 -13.24 10.35 -18.14
N SER A 112 -14.22 10.04 -18.98
CA SER A 112 -15.62 9.80 -18.59
C SER A 112 -15.80 8.59 -17.68
N SER A 113 -14.92 7.58 -17.83
CA SER A 113 -15.04 6.30 -17.12
C SER A 113 -14.20 6.23 -15.83
N PHE A 114 -13.42 7.28 -15.51
CA PHE A 114 -12.66 7.33 -14.27
C PHE A 114 -13.50 7.91 -13.13
N PRO A 115 -13.35 7.40 -11.88
CA PRO A 115 -14.04 7.95 -10.73
C PRO A 115 -13.73 9.43 -10.56
N SER A 116 -14.78 10.26 -10.49
CA SER A 116 -14.68 11.72 -10.39
C SER A 116 -15.39 12.28 -9.15
N GLY A 117 -16.10 11.45 -8.38
CA GLY A 117 -16.78 11.88 -7.15
C GLY A 117 -17.73 13.05 -7.36
N GLY A 118 -18.40 13.11 -8.52
CA GLY A 118 -19.30 14.20 -8.87
C GLY A 118 -18.64 15.48 -9.41
N LEU A 119 -17.31 15.54 -9.54
CA LEU A 119 -16.60 16.68 -10.14
C LEU A 119 -16.89 16.87 -11.63
N ARG A 120 -17.53 15.89 -12.27
CA ARG A 120 -17.82 15.90 -13.70
C ARG A 120 -19.25 15.46 -13.97
N ALA A 121 -19.88 16.09 -14.95
CA ALA A 121 -21.13 15.60 -15.49
C ALA A 121 -20.90 14.35 -16.35
N THR A 122 -21.84 13.41 -16.34
CA THR A 122 -21.73 12.12 -17.04
C THR A 122 -21.60 12.22 -18.57
N PHE A 123 -21.94 13.37 -19.16
CA PHE A 123 -21.81 13.62 -20.60
C PHE A 123 -20.46 14.27 -21.00
N GLU A 124 -19.62 14.64 -20.03
CA GLU A 124 -18.32 15.26 -20.29
C GLU A 124 -17.23 14.17 -20.33
N ALA A 125 -16.53 14.06 -21.46
CA ALA A 125 -15.52 13.01 -21.67
C ALA A 125 -14.07 13.49 -21.54
N ARG A 126 -13.75 14.74 -21.91
CA ARG A 126 -12.35 15.21 -21.99
C ARG A 126 -11.60 15.27 -20.65
N GLY A 127 -10.40 14.72 -20.59
CA GLY A 127 -9.41 14.99 -19.55
C GLY A 127 -8.06 15.29 -20.19
N TYR A 128 -7.11 15.78 -19.40
CA TYR A 128 -5.77 16.09 -19.87
C TYR A 128 -4.73 15.36 -19.04
N THR A 129 -3.71 14.86 -19.75
CA THR A 129 -2.49 14.33 -19.15
C THR A 129 -1.34 15.26 -19.46
N ALA A 130 -0.44 15.46 -18.50
CA ALA A 130 0.77 16.24 -18.71
C ALA A 130 1.99 15.44 -18.23
N TRP A 131 3.07 15.45 -19.00
CA TRP A 131 4.29 14.71 -18.67
C TRP A 131 4.92 15.21 -17.37
N ASP A 132 5.25 14.28 -16.47
CA ASP A 132 6.12 14.52 -15.31
C ASP A 132 7.58 14.21 -15.70
N PRO A 133 8.43 15.22 -15.96
CA PRO A 133 9.82 15.01 -16.35
C PRO A 133 10.70 14.55 -15.17
N THR A 134 10.20 14.59 -13.93
CA THR A 134 10.93 14.11 -12.74
C THR A 134 10.88 12.59 -12.59
N SER A 135 10.03 11.92 -13.38
CA SER A 135 9.97 10.46 -13.51
C SER A 135 10.32 10.04 -14.94
N TYR A 136 11.26 9.10 -15.07
CA TYR A 136 11.77 8.72 -16.39
C TYR A 136 10.76 7.89 -17.18
N ALA A 137 10.65 8.20 -18.48
CA ALA A 137 9.93 7.34 -19.41
C ALA A 137 10.59 5.95 -19.49
N PHE A 138 9.77 4.91 -19.64
CA PHE A 138 10.22 3.53 -19.66
C PHE A 138 9.48 2.72 -20.72
N ILE A 139 10.02 1.55 -21.07
CA ILE A 139 9.39 0.66 -22.04
C ILE A 139 8.82 -0.54 -21.30
N LYS A 140 7.52 -0.73 -21.43
CA LYS A 140 6.81 -1.90 -20.92
C LYS A 140 6.22 -2.68 -22.08
N GLY A 141 6.68 -3.93 -22.26
CA GLY A 141 6.30 -4.74 -23.41
C GLY A 141 6.77 -4.11 -24.73
N ARG A 142 5.83 -3.63 -25.55
CA ARG A 142 6.12 -2.94 -26.83
C ARG A 142 5.65 -1.49 -26.84
N CYS A 143 5.45 -0.90 -25.66
CA CYS A 143 4.91 0.44 -25.48
C CYS A 143 5.90 1.32 -24.70
N LEU A 144 6.13 2.54 -25.20
CA LEU A 144 6.79 3.61 -24.47
C LEU A 144 5.80 4.23 -23.47
N CYS A 145 6.03 4.05 -22.18
CA CYS A 145 5.23 4.60 -21.10
C CYS A 145 5.84 5.94 -20.63
N ILE A 146 5.04 7.00 -20.70
CA ILE A 146 5.42 8.36 -20.30
C ILE A 146 4.69 8.69 -18.99
N PRO A 147 5.39 8.77 -17.85
CA PRO A 147 4.76 9.09 -16.57
C PRO A 147 4.10 10.46 -16.59
N THR A 148 2.81 10.53 -16.28
CA THR A 148 2.01 11.75 -16.43
C THR A 148 1.12 12.01 -15.22
N VAL A 149 0.83 13.29 -15.00
CA VAL A 149 -0.26 13.74 -14.13
C VAL A 149 -1.56 13.80 -14.92
N PHE A 150 -2.70 13.65 -14.23
CA PHE A 150 -4.02 13.63 -14.87
C PHE A 150 -5.04 14.55 -14.19
N CYS A 151 -5.64 15.42 -14.99
CA CYS A 151 -6.62 16.41 -14.55
C CYS A 151 -7.89 16.45 -15.43
N SER A 152 -8.97 16.96 -14.85
CA SER A 152 -10.24 17.19 -15.54
C SER A 152 -10.12 18.33 -16.56
N TYR A 153 -11.12 18.46 -17.43
CA TYR A 153 -11.22 19.60 -18.35
C TYR A 153 -11.18 20.96 -17.64
N CYS A 154 -11.74 21.05 -16.42
CA CYS A 154 -11.76 22.27 -15.60
C CYS A 154 -10.49 22.45 -14.75
N GLY A 155 -9.51 21.55 -14.86
CA GLY A 155 -8.25 21.62 -14.11
C GLY A 155 -8.27 20.94 -12.72
N SER A 156 -9.38 20.29 -12.34
CA SER A 156 -9.46 19.54 -11.08
C SER A 156 -8.58 18.29 -11.13
N VAL A 157 -7.93 17.97 -10.02
CA VAL A 157 -6.98 16.85 -9.92
C VAL A 157 -7.71 15.52 -9.79
N LEU A 158 -7.55 14.64 -10.79
CA LEU A 158 -8.19 13.31 -10.85
C LEU A 158 -7.18 12.15 -10.72
N ASP A 159 -6.00 12.43 -10.20
CA ASP A 159 -4.93 11.46 -10.02
C ASP A 159 -4.37 11.44 -8.59
N LYS A 160 -3.46 10.51 -8.32
CA LYS A 160 -2.70 10.46 -7.07
C LYS A 160 -1.35 11.18 -7.16
N LYS A 161 -0.87 11.46 -8.37
CA LYS A 161 0.48 11.99 -8.60
C LYS A 161 0.56 13.50 -8.38
N THR A 162 -0.42 14.27 -8.84
CA THR A 162 -0.42 15.73 -8.63
C THR A 162 -0.41 16.13 -7.15
N PRO A 163 -1.27 15.58 -6.27
CA PRO A 163 -1.24 15.93 -4.85
C PRO A 163 0.04 15.47 -4.17
N LEU A 164 0.62 14.35 -4.63
CA LEU A 164 1.91 13.85 -4.12
C LEU A 164 3.03 14.84 -4.43
N LEU A 165 3.15 15.29 -5.68
CA LEU A 165 4.15 16.28 -6.11
C LEU A 165 4.00 17.59 -5.33
N ARG A 166 2.78 18.11 -5.20
CA ARG A 166 2.50 19.31 -4.39
C ARG A 166 2.92 19.13 -2.93
N SER A 167 2.65 17.96 -2.33
CA SER A 167 3.04 17.68 -0.94
C SER A 167 4.55 17.63 -0.76
N MET A 168 5.28 17.11 -1.75
CA MET A 168 6.74 17.07 -1.75
C MET A 168 7.33 18.46 -1.89
N GLU A 169 6.75 19.32 -2.73
CA GLU A 169 7.15 20.71 -2.92
C GLU A 169 6.97 21.52 -1.63
N GLN A 170 5.81 21.40 -0.98
CA GLN A 170 5.54 22.07 0.29
C GLN A 170 6.48 21.60 1.39
N LEU A 171 6.74 20.31 1.49
CA LEU A 171 7.71 19.77 2.45
C LEU A 171 9.13 20.28 2.18
N ASN A 172 9.53 20.34 0.91
CA ASN A 172 10.82 20.90 0.49
C ASN A 172 10.96 22.36 0.92
N GLU A 173 9.96 23.20 0.62
CA GLU A 173 9.97 24.62 0.97
C GLU A 173 10.14 24.83 2.48
N GLN A 174 9.32 24.16 3.30
CA GLN A 174 9.37 24.33 4.76
C GLN A 174 10.66 23.74 5.35
N ALA A 175 11.17 22.62 4.81
CA ALA A 175 12.46 22.07 5.24
C ALA A 175 13.63 23.01 4.91
N LEU A 176 13.62 23.65 3.73
CA LEU A 176 14.65 24.63 3.35
C LEU A 176 14.64 25.87 4.25
N ARG A 177 13.46 26.36 4.67
CA ARG A 177 13.36 27.44 5.66
C ARG A 177 14.08 27.09 6.95
N ILE A 178 13.82 25.89 7.49
CA ILE A 178 14.53 25.40 8.68
C ILE A 178 16.04 25.28 8.43
N LEU A 179 16.48 24.70 7.31
CA LEU A 179 17.91 24.53 7.03
C LEU A 179 18.68 25.86 6.95
N LYS A 180 18.07 26.91 6.39
CA LYS A 180 18.64 28.27 6.38
C LYS A 180 18.87 28.80 7.80
N LEU A 181 17.93 28.55 8.72
CA LEU A 181 18.06 28.97 10.13
C LEU A 181 19.19 28.26 10.87
N PHE A 182 19.62 27.08 10.39
CA PHE A 182 20.79 26.35 10.88
C PHE A 182 22.09 26.71 10.12
N ASN A 183 22.08 27.73 9.26
CA ASN A 183 23.20 28.14 8.41
C ASN A 183 23.70 27.03 7.46
N VAL A 184 22.76 26.23 6.91
CA VAL A 184 23.06 25.21 5.90
C VAL A 184 22.63 25.73 4.53
N ASP A 185 23.43 26.64 3.96
CA ASP A 185 23.09 27.36 2.72
C ASP A 185 23.47 26.62 1.43
N ASN A 186 24.24 25.54 1.53
CA ASN A 186 24.67 24.74 0.39
C ASN A 186 23.60 23.74 -0.09
N VAL A 187 22.47 23.65 0.61
CA VAL A 187 21.34 22.77 0.26
C VAL A 187 20.31 23.58 -0.51
N THR A 188 19.98 23.12 -1.72
CA THR A 188 19.00 23.79 -2.60
C THR A 188 17.68 23.02 -2.69
N HIS A 189 17.67 21.76 -2.29
CA HIS A 189 16.48 20.91 -2.36
C HIS A 189 16.51 19.81 -1.29
N VAL A 190 15.33 19.50 -0.75
CA VAL A 190 15.06 18.41 0.20
C VAL A 190 13.94 17.56 -0.38
N SER A 191 14.17 16.26 -0.54
CA SER A 191 13.15 15.33 -1.00
C SER A 191 12.80 14.35 0.12
N SER A 192 11.52 14.01 0.23
CA SER A 192 11.16 12.78 0.94
C SER A 192 11.59 11.56 0.13
N THR A 193 11.97 10.51 0.82
CA THR A 193 12.41 9.24 0.25
C THR A 193 11.63 8.09 0.85
N VAL A 194 11.29 7.09 0.04
CA VAL A 194 10.49 5.94 0.49
C VAL A 194 11.08 4.62 -0.02
N GLY A 195 11.19 3.62 0.86
CA GLY A 195 11.43 2.22 0.51
C GLY A 195 10.22 1.35 0.86
N PRO A 196 9.34 1.02 -0.10
CA PRO A 196 8.13 0.24 0.18
C PRO A 196 8.45 -1.27 0.21
N GLU A 197 8.25 -1.93 1.35
CA GLU A 197 8.34 -3.40 1.47
C GLU A 197 7.01 -4.00 1.00
N GLN A 198 7.00 -4.82 -0.06
CA GLN A 198 5.79 -5.33 -0.69
C GLN A 198 5.56 -6.80 -0.33
N GLU A 199 4.58 -7.07 0.53
CA GLU A 199 4.14 -8.44 0.80
C GLU A 199 3.06 -8.89 -0.20
N TYR A 200 3.00 -10.19 -0.48
CA TYR A 200 2.03 -10.82 -1.38
C TYR A 200 1.93 -12.34 -1.14
N PHE A 201 0.86 -12.97 -1.64
CA PHE A 201 0.73 -14.43 -1.69
C PHE A 201 0.89 -14.97 -3.11
N LEU A 202 1.47 -16.16 -3.25
CA LEU A 202 1.52 -16.92 -4.50
C LEU A 202 0.83 -18.27 -4.33
N ILE A 203 -0.19 -18.55 -5.13
CA ILE A 203 -0.88 -19.85 -5.10
C ILE A 203 -0.92 -20.48 -6.49
N ASP A 204 -1.16 -21.77 -6.57
CA ASP A 204 -1.32 -22.44 -7.85
C ASP A 204 -2.51 -21.86 -8.65
N LYS A 205 -2.25 -21.46 -9.89
CA LYS A 205 -3.26 -20.82 -10.76
C LYS A 205 -4.48 -21.69 -10.99
N LYS A 206 -4.33 -23.03 -11.07
CA LYS A 206 -5.45 -23.94 -11.29
C LYS A 206 -6.38 -23.99 -10.09
N LEU A 207 -5.86 -23.83 -8.87
CA LEU A 207 -6.67 -23.77 -7.65
C LEU A 207 -7.33 -22.40 -7.52
N PHE A 208 -6.63 -21.32 -7.86
CA PHE A 208 -7.20 -19.98 -7.94
C PHE A 208 -8.42 -19.93 -8.88
N GLU A 209 -8.33 -20.54 -10.07
CA GLU A 209 -9.43 -20.57 -11.03
C GLU A 209 -10.67 -21.33 -10.55
N GLN A 210 -10.54 -22.22 -9.56
CA GLN A 210 -11.66 -22.95 -8.96
C GLN A 210 -12.37 -22.16 -7.84
N ARG A 211 -11.83 -20.99 -7.45
CA ARG A 211 -12.35 -20.16 -6.35
C ARG A 211 -12.89 -18.83 -6.90
N LYS A 212 -14.21 -18.74 -7.07
CA LYS A 212 -14.89 -17.52 -7.57
C LYS A 212 -14.67 -16.31 -6.65
N ASP A 213 -14.65 -16.55 -5.34
CA ASP A 213 -14.37 -15.52 -4.34
C ASP A 213 -12.96 -14.94 -4.48
N LEU A 214 -11.93 -15.76 -4.68
CA LEU A 214 -10.58 -15.25 -4.95
C LEU A 214 -10.53 -14.42 -6.25
N LYS A 215 -11.25 -14.83 -7.29
CA LYS A 215 -11.26 -14.12 -8.57
C LYS A 215 -11.99 -12.78 -8.53
N PHE A 216 -13.14 -12.72 -7.86
CA PHE A 216 -13.98 -11.52 -7.85
C PHE A 216 -13.65 -10.58 -6.69
N CYS A 217 -13.18 -11.12 -5.57
CA CYS A 217 -12.98 -10.37 -4.33
C CYS A 217 -11.50 -10.26 -3.95
N GLY A 218 -10.59 -11.02 -4.57
CA GLY A 218 -9.18 -11.06 -4.19
C GLY A 218 -8.89 -11.76 -2.85
N ARG A 219 -9.95 -12.17 -2.14
CA ARG A 219 -9.90 -12.88 -0.86
C ARG A 219 -10.90 -14.01 -0.81
N THR A 220 -10.67 -14.92 0.13
CA THR A 220 -11.59 -16.02 0.41
C THR A 220 -12.73 -15.56 1.32
N LEU A 221 -13.96 -15.84 0.90
CA LEU A 221 -15.18 -15.54 1.66
C LEU A 221 -15.59 -16.70 2.56
N PHE A 222 -15.21 -17.93 2.16
CA PHE A 222 -15.37 -19.17 2.92
C PHE A 222 -14.05 -19.91 3.03
N GLY A 223 -13.90 -20.73 4.06
CA GLY A 223 -12.74 -21.61 4.21
C GLY A 223 -12.45 -21.91 5.68
N ALA A 224 -12.57 -23.18 6.03
CA ALA A 224 -12.19 -23.67 7.35
C ALA A 224 -10.67 -23.60 7.56
N LYS A 225 -10.25 -23.33 8.80
CA LYS A 225 -8.84 -23.31 9.18
C LYS A 225 -8.23 -24.72 9.02
N PRO A 226 -7.11 -24.87 8.28
CA PRO A 226 -6.47 -26.18 8.12
C PRO A 226 -5.81 -26.63 9.43
N PRO A 227 -5.56 -27.94 9.63
CA PRO A 227 -4.85 -28.45 10.80
C PRO A 227 -3.44 -27.89 10.96
N LYS A 228 -2.75 -27.61 9.85
CA LYS A 228 -1.49 -26.86 9.79
C LYS A 228 -1.73 -25.59 8.96
N GLY A 229 -1.92 -24.46 9.63
CA GLY A 229 -1.93 -23.14 9.03
C GLY A 229 -0.51 -22.55 9.10
N GLN A 230 -0.26 -21.75 10.13
CA GLN A 230 1.03 -21.06 10.34
C GLN A 230 1.62 -21.31 11.74
N GLU A 231 1.08 -22.27 12.49
CA GLU A 231 1.39 -22.51 13.91
C GLU A 231 2.86 -22.82 14.19
N MET A 232 3.60 -23.30 13.18
CA MET A 232 5.01 -23.64 13.31
C MET A 232 5.95 -22.48 12.93
N GLU A 233 5.42 -21.43 12.28
CA GLU A 233 6.18 -20.28 11.76
C GLU A 233 7.40 -20.70 10.90
N ASP A 234 7.36 -21.91 10.32
CA ASP A 234 8.47 -22.58 9.63
C ASP A 234 8.68 -22.08 8.20
N HIS A 235 7.76 -21.26 7.70
CA HIS A 235 7.87 -20.61 6.39
C HIS A 235 8.77 -19.38 6.43
N TYR A 236 8.81 -18.64 7.55
CA TYR A 236 9.57 -17.39 7.67
C TYR A 236 11.08 -17.64 7.52
N PHE A 237 11.70 -17.02 6.52
CA PHE A 237 13.08 -17.31 6.09
C PHE A 237 13.38 -18.80 5.82
N GLY A 238 12.34 -19.61 5.62
CA GLY A 238 12.46 -21.00 5.19
C GLY A 238 12.96 -21.07 3.74
N ALA A 239 13.30 -22.29 3.29
CA ALA A 239 13.74 -22.51 1.91
C ALA A 239 12.65 -22.10 0.90
N ILE A 240 13.01 -21.29 -0.09
CA ILE A 240 12.12 -20.91 -1.19
C ILE A 240 11.93 -22.11 -2.11
N ARG A 241 10.67 -22.40 -2.46
CA ARG A 241 10.35 -23.56 -3.31
C ARG A 241 10.79 -23.29 -4.75
N PRO A 242 11.28 -24.30 -5.51
CA PRO A 242 11.87 -24.07 -6.84
C PRO A 242 10.97 -23.33 -7.85
N ARG A 243 9.64 -23.51 -7.78
CA ARG A 243 8.70 -22.78 -8.65
C ARG A 243 8.58 -21.30 -8.28
N VAL A 244 8.64 -20.99 -6.99
CA VAL A 244 8.66 -19.60 -6.49
C VAL A 244 9.99 -18.93 -6.81
N ASP A 245 11.09 -19.66 -6.61
CA ASP A 245 12.45 -19.19 -6.92
C ASP A 245 12.58 -18.78 -8.40
N ALA A 246 12.08 -19.62 -9.32
CA ALA A 246 12.06 -19.29 -10.76
C ALA A 246 11.21 -18.06 -11.09
N PHE A 247 10.09 -17.87 -10.38
CA PHE A 247 9.25 -16.67 -10.50
C PHE A 247 9.99 -15.42 -10.01
N MET A 248 10.62 -15.49 -8.83
CA MET A 248 11.40 -14.45 -8.20
C MET A 248 12.59 -14.03 -9.07
N GLU A 249 13.33 -14.98 -9.65
CA GLU A 249 14.44 -14.70 -10.57
C GLU A 249 13.99 -13.94 -11.84
N GLU A 250 12.83 -14.29 -12.41
CA GLU A 250 12.28 -13.54 -13.55
C GLU A 250 11.79 -12.15 -13.11
N LEU A 251 11.13 -12.05 -11.96
CA LEU A 251 10.66 -10.79 -11.39
C LEU A 251 11.80 -9.79 -11.19
N ASP A 252 12.84 -10.18 -10.47
CA ASP A 252 14.02 -9.36 -10.25
C ASP A 252 14.65 -8.92 -11.58
N SER A 253 14.79 -9.85 -12.51
CA SER A 253 15.33 -9.55 -13.83
C SER A 253 14.52 -8.52 -14.60
N GLU A 254 13.19 -8.53 -14.52
CA GLU A 254 12.34 -7.55 -15.20
C GLU A 254 12.33 -6.20 -14.46
N LEU A 255 12.30 -6.20 -13.13
CA LEU A 255 12.36 -4.99 -12.32
C LEU A 255 13.70 -4.26 -12.51
N TRP A 256 14.83 -4.99 -12.55
CA TRP A 256 16.14 -4.40 -12.83
C TRP A 256 16.20 -3.76 -14.22
N LYS A 257 15.61 -4.37 -15.27
CA LYS A 257 15.53 -3.74 -16.62
C LYS A 257 14.80 -2.39 -16.59
N LEU A 258 13.80 -2.28 -15.72
CA LEU A 258 13.01 -1.06 -15.48
C LEU A 258 13.66 -0.10 -14.47
N GLY A 259 14.91 -0.37 -14.05
CA GLY A 259 15.67 0.53 -13.16
C GLY A 259 15.23 0.50 -11.70
N ILE A 260 14.43 -0.50 -11.32
CA ILE A 260 13.97 -0.69 -9.95
C ILE A 260 15.02 -1.49 -9.18
N PHE A 261 15.50 -0.96 -8.06
CA PHE A 261 16.51 -1.61 -7.22
C PHE A 261 15.90 -2.70 -6.33
N ALA A 262 15.23 -3.69 -6.91
CA ALA A 262 14.80 -4.90 -6.19
C ALA A 262 16.01 -5.55 -5.52
N LYS A 263 15.97 -5.69 -4.19
CA LYS A 263 17.17 -5.95 -3.38
C LYS A 263 17.03 -7.14 -2.44
N THR A 264 15.87 -7.26 -1.82
CA THR A 264 15.59 -8.30 -0.83
C THR A 264 14.31 -9.02 -1.23
N GLU A 265 14.35 -10.34 -1.13
CA GLU A 265 13.19 -11.22 -1.24
C GLU A 265 13.30 -12.35 -0.23
N HIS A 266 12.16 -12.77 0.33
CA HIS A 266 12.09 -13.92 1.23
C HIS A 266 10.67 -14.43 1.38
N ASN A 267 10.55 -15.61 1.99
CA ASN A 267 9.29 -16.11 2.53
C ASN A 267 8.89 -15.31 3.78
N GLU A 268 7.60 -15.01 3.88
CA GLU A 268 6.99 -14.37 5.04
C GLU A 268 6.47 -15.41 6.06
N VAL A 269 5.73 -14.99 7.09
CA VAL A 269 5.28 -15.87 8.17
C VAL A 269 4.20 -16.86 7.73
N ALA A 270 3.20 -16.43 6.94
CA ALA A 270 2.15 -17.33 6.48
C ALA A 270 2.62 -18.21 5.30
N PRO A 271 2.15 -19.46 5.18
CA PRO A 271 2.47 -20.30 4.04
C PRO A 271 2.08 -19.63 2.73
N SER A 272 2.95 -19.75 1.72
CA SER A 272 2.78 -19.12 0.40
C SER A 272 2.76 -17.58 0.42
N GLN A 273 3.13 -16.95 1.53
CA GLN A 273 3.38 -15.51 1.63
C GLN A 273 4.86 -15.22 1.38
N HIS A 274 5.12 -14.10 0.70
CA HIS A 274 6.45 -13.63 0.33
C HIS A 274 6.54 -12.12 0.45
N GLU A 275 7.76 -11.60 0.50
CA GLU A 275 8.06 -10.17 0.49
C GLU A 275 9.09 -9.84 -0.61
N LEU A 276 8.94 -8.67 -1.23
CA LEU A 276 9.98 -8.02 -2.03
C LEU A 276 10.19 -6.58 -1.55
N ALA A 277 11.44 -6.21 -1.27
CA ALA A 277 11.81 -4.86 -0.86
C ALA A 277 12.86 -4.25 -1.82
N PRO A 278 12.56 -3.11 -2.46
CA PRO A 278 13.54 -2.35 -3.22
C PRO A 278 14.32 -1.38 -2.34
N ILE A 279 15.48 -0.94 -2.81
CA ILE A 279 16.20 0.20 -2.21
C ILE A 279 15.32 1.45 -2.35
N PHE A 280 15.27 2.27 -1.29
CA PHE A 280 14.53 3.53 -1.30
C PHE A 280 15.03 4.49 -2.41
N THR A 281 14.12 5.32 -2.91
CA THR A 281 14.43 6.47 -3.77
C THR A 281 13.50 7.62 -3.41
N THR A 282 13.49 8.71 -4.19
CA THR A 282 12.55 9.82 -3.99
C THR A 282 11.11 9.32 -3.99
N THR A 283 10.26 9.90 -3.15
CA THR A 283 8.88 9.44 -2.95
C THR A 283 8.09 9.33 -4.27
N ASN A 284 8.27 10.27 -5.20
CA ASN A 284 7.63 10.23 -6.52
C ASN A 284 8.03 8.99 -7.32
N THR A 285 9.34 8.77 -7.49
CA THR A 285 9.87 7.61 -8.23
C THR A 285 9.53 6.29 -7.52
N SER A 286 9.61 6.24 -6.19
CA SER A 286 9.23 5.05 -5.41
C SER A 286 7.75 4.69 -5.58
N THR A 287 6.88 5.69 -5.72
CA THR A 287 5.45 5.47 -5.96
C THR A 287 5.21 4.86 -7.35
N ASP A 288 5.87 5.39 -8.38
CA ASP A 288 5.79 4.84 -9.72
C ASP A 288 6.35 3.41 -9.78
N HIS A 289 7.53 3.20 -9.18
CA HIS A 289 8.17 1.88 -9.10
C HIS A 289 7.28 0.87 -8.37
N ASN A 290 6.62 1.26 -7.27
CA ASN A 290 5.73 0.34 -6.55
C ASN A 290 4.54 -0.11 -7.41
N GLN A 291 3.94 0.80 -8.19
CA GLN A 291 2.86 0.43 -9.13
C GLN A 291 3.34 -0.56 -10.19
N ILE A 292 4.51 -0.30 -10.77
CA ILE A 292 5.15 -1.21 -11.73
C ILE A 292 5.43 -2.57 -11.08
N THR A 293 5.96 -2.60 -9.85
CA THR A 293 6.20 -3.84 -9.10
C THR A 293 4.91 -4.64 -8.90
N MET A 294 3.83 -4.00 -8.44
CA MET A 294 2.54 -4.68 -8.24
C MET A 294 1.97 -5.28 -9.53
N GLU A 295 2.13 -4.59 -10.67
CA GLU A 295 1.73 -5.11 -11.97
C GLU A 295 2.61 -6.29 -12.41
N MET A 296 3.93 -6.15 -12.28
CA MET A 296 4.89 -7.20 -12.68
C MET A 296 4.76 -8.46 -11.83
N LEU A 297 4.48 -8.32 -10.53
CA LEU A 297 4.14 -9.44 -9.64
C LEU A 297 3.01 -10.30 -10.22
N LYS A 298 1.89 -9.67 -10.60
CA LYS A 298 0.74 -10.38 -11.19
C LYS A 298 1.07 -10.98 -12.55
N ARG A 299 1.67 -10.19 -13.45
CA ARG A 299 1.96 -10.59 -14.83
C ARG A 299 2.96 -11.75 -14.91
N ILE A 300 4.00 -11.73 -14.08
CA ILE A 300 5.02 -12.78 -14.08
C ILE A 300 4.47 -14.03 -13.38
N ALA A 301 3.68 -13.89 -12.31
CA ALA A 301 3.07 -15.04 -11.64
C ALA A 301 2.25 -15.87 -12.63
N GLU A 302 1.45 -15.22 -13.48
CA GLU A 302 0.66 -15.91 -14.49
C GLU A 302 1.48 -16.72 -15.50
N LYS A 303 2.72 -16.31 -15.81
CA LYS A 303 3.64 -17.05 -16.70
C LYS A 303 4.20 -18.31 -16.05
N HIS A 304 4.28 -18.32 -14.73
CA HIS A 304 4.80 -19.43 -13.92
C HIS A 304 3.67 -20.34 -13.39
N ASP A 305 2.48 -20.27 -13.99
CA ASP A 305 1.27 -20.99 -13.53
C ASP A 305 0.91 -20.70 -12.05
N LEU A 306 1.23 -19.49 -11.60
CA LEU A 306 0.91 -18.96 -10.28
C LEU A 306 -0.15 -17.86 -10.40
N ALA A 307 -0.87 -17.64 -9.30
CA ALA A 307 -1.71 -16.47 -9.10
C ALA A 307 -1.14 -15.65 -7.93
N CYS A 308 -0.84 -14.37 -8.20
CA CYS A 308 -0.38 -13.42 -7.18
C CYS A 308 -1.57 -12.69 -6.56
N LEU A 309 -1.70 -12.78 -5.23
CA LEU A 309 -2.73 -12.10 -4.46
C LEU A 309 -2.09 -10.94 -3.68
N LEU A 310 -2.56 -9.72 -3.97
CA LEU A 310 -2.15 -8.47 -3.30
C LEU A 310 -3.19 -7.98 -2.28
N HIS A 311 -4.26 -8.74 -2.06
CA HIS A 311 -5.27 -8.36 -1.08
C HIS A 311 -4.66 -8.42 0.33
N GLU A 312 -5.01 -7.48 1.22
CA GLU A 312 -4.39 -7.34 2.54
C GLU A 312 -4.64 -8.54 3.47
N LYS A 313 -5.75 -9.23 3.23
CA LYS A 313 -6.12 -10.46 3.94
C LYS A 313 -6.75 -11.50 3.02
N PRO A 314 -5.97 -12.23 2.19
CA PRO A 314 -6.53 -13.18 1.24
C PRO A 314 -7.15 -14.40 1.92
N PHE A 315 -6.57 -14.85 3.04
CA PHE A 315 -7.02 -15.99 3.83
C PHE A 315 -7.25 -15.58 5.29
N ALA A 316 -8.34 -16.06 5.89
CA ALA A 316 -8.63 -15.78 7.29
C ALA A 316 -7.84 -16.69 8.23
N GLY A 317 -7.53 -16.21 9.43
CA GLY A 317 -6.87 -17.00 10.48
C GLY A 317 -5.36 -17.20 10.32
N ILE A 318 -4.75 -16.62 9.27
CA ILE A 318 -3.29 -16.54 9.08
C ILE A 318 -2.87 -15.07 8.89
N ASN A 319 -1.58 -14.77 8.78
CA ASN A 319 -1.08 -13.42 8.58
C ASN A 319 -1.68 -12.75 7.34
N GLY A 320 -1.81 -11.42 7.41
CA GLY A 320 -2.18 -10.60 6.25
C GLY A 320 -0.94 -10.07 5.54
N SER A 321 -1.14 -9.47 4.37
CA SER A 321 -0.08 -8.84 3.58
C SER A 321 -0.09 -7.32 3.76
N GLY A 322 0.99 -6.78 4.33
CA GLY A 322 1.24 -5.35 4.49
C GLY A 322 2.04 -4.72 3.34
N LYS A 323 2.19 -3.40 3.43
CA LYS A 323 3.21 -2.67 2.67
C LYS A 323 3.94 -1.68 3.58
N HIS A 324 5.09 -2.02 4.12
CA HIS A 324 5.77 -1.10 5.03
C HIS A 324 6.37 0.08 4.27
N ASN A 325 5.92 1.30 4.60
CA ASN A 325 6.35 2.53 3.95
C ASN A 325 7.48 3.16 4.77
N ASN A 326 8.73 2.83 4.43
CA ASN A 326 9.92 3.37 5.07
C ASN A 326 10.21 4.80 4.58
N TRP A 327 9.70 5.80 5.29
CA TRP A 327 9.77 7.22 4.93
C TRP A 327 10.93 7.94 5.64
N SER A 328 11.65 8.78 4.87
CA SER A 328 12.72 9.65 5.39
C SER A 328 12.86 10.93 4.58
N LEU A 329 13.79 11.81 4.98
CA LEU A 329 14.06 13.11 4.37
C LEU A 329 15.54 13.27 4.03
N SER A 330 15.84 13.50 2.76
CA SER A 330 17.21 13.65 2.27
C SER A 330 17.41 14.97 1.53
N THR A 331 18.50 15.66 1.83
CA THR A 331 18.95 16.84 1.09
C THR A 331 19.60 16.42 -0.23
N ASN A 332 19.64 17.32 -1.23
CA ASN A 332 20.35 17.10 -2.49
C ASN A 332 21.87 16.91 -2.33
N THR A 333 22.42 17.23 -1.16
CA THR A 333 23.83 16.96 -0.81
C THR A 333 24.07 15.55 -0.22
N GLY A 334 23.00 14.75 -0.07
CA GLY A 334 23.07 13.38 0.45
C GLY A 334 22.92 13.26 1.98
N LYS A 335 22.73 14.38 2.70
CA LYS A 335 22.46 14.34 4.15
C LYS A 335 21.02 13.92 4.43
N ASN A 336 20.85 12.88 5.26
CA ASN A 336 19.57 12.48 5.83
C ASN A 336 19.25 13.33 7.09
N LEU A 337 18.07 13.95 7.12
CA LEU A 337 17.64 14.85 8.20
C LEU A 337 17.06 14.11 9.41
N LEU A 338 16.73 12.84 9.25
CA LEU A 338 16.28 11.93 10.31
C LEU A 338 17.38 11.00 10.81
N ASP A 339 18.64 11.23 10.41
CA ASP A 339 19.79 10.55 10.99
C ASP A 339 20.33 11.35 12.18
N GLY A 340 20.15 10.78 13.38
CA GLY A 340 20.64 11.37 14.64
C GLY A 340 22.17 11.31 14.79
N GLY A 341 22.85 10.49 13.97
CA GLY A 341 24.28 10.25 14.08
C GLY A 341 24.66 9.54 15.38
N LYS A 342 25.94 9.64 15.77
CA LYS A 342 26.47 8.94 16.96
C LYS A 342 26.01 9.53 18.30
N ASN A 343 25.62 10.79 18.34
CA ASN A 343 25.22 11.47 19.57
C ASN A 343 23.94 12.31 19.35
N PRO A 344 22.76 11.67 19.29
CA PRO A 344 21.51 12.31 18.88
C PRO A 344 21.11 13.52 19.74
N ILE A 345 21.40 13.51 21.05
CA ILE A 345 21.04 14.61 21.97
C ILE A 345 21.70 15.95 21.59
N THR A 346 22.86 15.92 20.94
CA THR A 346 23.57 17.13 20.50
C THR A 346 23.15 17.61 19.12
N ASN A 347 22.44 16.76 18.36
CA ASN A 347 22.02 17.06 17.00
C ASN A 347 20.67 17.78 17.01
N LYS A 348 20.68 19.09 17.33
CA LYS A 348 19.47 19.92 17.42
C LYS A 348 18.62 19.91 16.14
N MET A 349 19.27 19.85 14.97
CA MET A 349 18.56 19.75 13.68
C MET A 349 17.75 18.45 13.63
N PHE A 350 18.38 17.31 13.89
CA PHE A 350 17.67 16.03 13.96
C PHE A 350 16.53 16.05 14.98
N LEU A 351 16.78 16.55 16.20
CA LEU A 351 15.75 16.60 17.24
C LEU A 351 14.56 17.48 16.84
N LEU A 352 14.80 18.59 16.15
CA LEU A 352 13.74 19.46 15.65
C LEU A 352 12.89 18.76 14.57
N PHE A 353 13.52 18.11 13.59
CA PHE A 353 12.81 17.32 12.58
C PHE A 353 12.07 16.13 13.20
N LEU A 354 12.69 15.43 14.15
CA LEU A 354 12.06 14.35 14.91
C LEU A 354 10.80 14.83 15.63
N THR A 355 10.90 15.99 16.30
CA THR A 355 9.78 16.60 17.02
C THR A 355 8.68 17.06 16.07
N ALA A 356 9.03 17.56 14.88
CA ALA A 356 8.06 17.91 13.84
C ALA A 356 7.26 16.68 13.40
N VAL A 357 7.91 15.53 13.22
CA VAL A 357 7.23 14.28 12.89
C VAL A 357 6.31 13.82 14.03
N ILE A 358 6.76 13.90 15.29
CA ILE A 358 5.94 13.55 16.46
C ILE A 358 4.67 14.41 16.53
N LYS A 359 4.82 15.73 16.35
CA LYS A 359 3.69 16.67 16.27
C LYS A 359 2.75 16.33 15.12
N ALA A 360 3.29 16.10 13.93
CA ALA A 360 2.51 15.79 12.73
C ALA A 360 1.63 14.55 12.91
N VAL A 361 2.19 13.46 13.46
CA VAL A 361 1.44 12.22 13.69
C VAL A 361 0.40 12.40 14.80
N ASP A 362 0.71 13.12 15.88
CA ASP A 362 -0.25 13.35 16.97
C ASP A 362 -1.42 14.26 16.56
N GLU A 363 -1.16 15.30 15.77
CA GLU A 363 -2.19 16.24 15.34
C GLU A 363 -3.04 15.68 14.19
N HIS A 364 -2.48 14.86 13.31
CA HIS A 364 -3.18 14.36 12.10
C HIS A 364 -3.40 12.83 12.11
N GLN A 365 -3.71 12.28 13.29
CA GLN A 365 -4.00 10.85 13.47
C GLN A 365 -5.12 10.36 12.53
N ASP A 366 -6.17 11.16 12.40
CA ASP A 366 -7.30 10.89 11.51
C ASP A 366 -6.85 10.76 10.06
N LEU A 367 -6.13 11.75 9.52
CA LEU A 367 -5.66 11.74 8.13
C LEU A 367 -4.71 10.58 7.85
N LEU A 368 -3.81 10.25 8.78
CA LEU A 368 -2.91 9.10 8.61
C LEU A 368 -3.71 7.79 8.57
N ARG A 369 -4.74 7.64 9.42
CA ARG A 369 -5.63 6.48 9.38
C ARG A 369 -6.49 6.44 8.11
N ILE A 370 -6.93 7.59 7.61
CA ILE A 370 -7.68 7.74 6.34
C ILE A 370 -6.80 7.35 5.14
N SER A 371 -5.51 7.69 5.15
CA SER A 371 -4.60 7.39 4.03
C SER A 371 -4.43 5.88 3.74
N VAL A 372 -4.86 5.04 4.67
CA VAL A 372 -4.76 3.58 4.62
C VAL A 372 -6.15 2.89 4.72
N THR A 373 -7.24 3.60 4.43
CA THR A 373 -8.59 3.01 4.44
C THR A 373 -8.87 2.20 3.18
N SER A 374 -9.31 0.96 3.38
CA SER A 374 -9.95 0.12 2.37
C SER A 374 -10.73 -1.00 3.07
N ALA A 375 -11.75 -1.55 2.40
CA ALA A 375 -12.47 -2.72 2.93
C ALA A 375 -11.52 -3.90 3.19
N GLY A 376 -10.51 -4.08 2.33
CA GLY A 376 -9.50 -5.13 2.47
C GLY A 376 -8.59 -4.92 3.69
N ASN A 377 -8.11 -3.69 3.93
CA ASN A 377 -7.18 -3.38 5.02
C ASN A 377 -7.87 -3.41 6.40
N ASP A 378 -9.18 -3.18 6.47
CA ASP A 378 -9.96 -3.36 7.71
C ASP A 378 -9.95 -4.83 8.20
N HIS A 379 -9.78 -5.81 7.31
CA HIS A 379 -9.57 -7.21 7.71
C HIS A 379 -8.15 -7.52 8.20
N ARG A 380 -7.19 -6.60 7.96
CA ARG A 380 -5.77 -6.78 8.30
C ARG A 380 -5.44 -6.06 9.60
N LEU A 381 -5.76 -4.77 9.73
CA LEU A 381 -5.37 -3.94 10.87
C LEU A 381 -5.90 -4.50 12.20
N GLY A 382 -5.04 -4.56 13.22
CA GLY A 382 -5.36 -5.11 14.54
C GLY A 382 -5.47 -6.65 14.59
N ALA A 383 -5.06 -7.35 13.53
CA ALA A 383 -4.93 -8.81 13.50
C ALA A 383 -3.45 -9.26 13.58
N ASN A 384 -3.19 -10.55 13.35
CA ASN A 384 -1.85 -11.16 13.37
C ASN A 384 -0.80 -10.29 12.64
N GLU A 385 0.12 -9.71 13.41
CA GLU A 385 1.29 -8.94 12.97
C GLU A 385 1.00 -7.65 12.19
N ALA A 386 -0.26 -7.18 12.21
CA ALA A 386 -0.65 -5.91 11.64
C ALA A 386 -1.01 -4.92 12.75
N PRO A 387 -0.51 -3.67 12.69
CA PRO A 387 -0.74 -2.68 13.74
C PRO A 387 -2.25 -2.42 13.95
N PRO A 388 -2.68 -2.08 15.18
CA PRO A 388 -4.05 -1.66 15.43
C PRO A 388 -4.37 -0.35 14.70
N ALA A 389 -5.66 0.00 14.66
CA ALA A 389 -6.11 1.28 14.09
C ALA A 389 -5.71 2.51 14.92
N ILE A 390 -5.18 2.30 16.13
CA ILE A 390 -4.69 3.36 17.02
C ILE A 390 -3.28 3.74 16.56
N LEU A 391 -3.11 4.97 16.08
CA LEU A 391 -1.79 5.49 15.71
C LEU A 391 -0.94 5.76 16.96
N SER A 392 0.31 5.33 16.91
CA SER A 392 1.31 5.55 17.95
C SER A 392 2.71 5.55 17.32
N ILE A 393 3.63 6.28 17.95
CA ILE A 393 5.03 6.32 17.55
C ILE A 393 5.87 5.45 18.48
N PHE A 394 6.64 4.55 17.89
CA PHE A 394 7.75 3.90 18.56
C PHE A 394 9.06 4.65 18.29
N LEU A 395 9.70 5.18 19.33
CA LEU A 395 11.03 5.83 19.21
C LEU A 395 12.17 4.92 19.69
N GLY A 396 11.83 3.92 20.51
CA GLY A 396 12.79 3.14 21.26
C GLY A 396 13.29 3.84 22.52
N ASP A 397 13.90 3.08 23.43
CA ASP A 397 14.20 3.50 24.80
C ASP A 397 15.19 4.67 24.84
N GLU A 398 16.20 4.64 23.97
CA GLU A 398 17.23 5.68 23.92
C GLU A 398 16.68 7.03 23.49
N LEU A 399 15.98 7.10 22.36
CA LEU A 399 15.40 8.35 21.87
C LEU A 399 14.26 8.82 22.76
N THR A 400 13.40 7.92 23.26
CA THR A 400 12.39 8.29 24.25
C THR A 400 13.03 8.89 25.49
N SER A 401 14.10 8.29 26.03
CA SER A 401 14.79 8.84 27.19
C SER A 401 15.43 10.21 26.90
N ILE A 402 15.99 10.42 25.70
CA ILE A 402 16.54 11.73 25.31
C ILE A 402 15.41 12.78 25.29
N MET A 403 14.27 12.46 24.67
CA MET A 403 13.14 13.38 24.57
C MET A 403 12.50 13.66 25.94
N GLU A 404 12.36 12.67 26.81
CA GLU A 404 11.89 12.87 28.19
C GLU A 404 12.89 13.69 29.04
N SER A 405 14.20 13.48 28.87
CA SER A 405 15.23 14.31 29.51
C SER A 405 15.10 15.79 29.11
N ILE A 406 14.85 16.07 27.81
CA ILE A 406 14.61 17.42 27.31
C ILE A 406 13.32 18.02 27.88
N ALA A 407 12.23 17.25 27.92
CA ALA A 407 10.95 17.68 28.51
C ALA A 407 11.07 18.05 29.99
N GLU A 408 11.80 17.25 30.76
CA GLU A 408 11.89 17.38 32.21
C GLU A 408 13.08 18.21 32.71
N ASN A 409 13.92 18.75 31.82
CA ASN A 409 15.18 19.41 32.16
C ASN A 409 16.12 18.53 33.00
N ARG A 410 16.24 17.25 32.67
CA ARG A 410 17.14 16.31 33.35
C ARG A 410 18.37 16.00 32.49
N GLU A 411 19.52 15.81 33.12
CA GLU A 411 20.70 15.30 32.40
C GLU A 411 20.43 13.88 31.87
N TYR A 412 20.77 13.66 30.60
CA TYR A 412 20.71 12.34 30.00
C TYR A 412 21.98 11.57 30.31
N ASN A 413 21.86 10.47 31.06
CA ASN A 413 23.00 9.69 31.57
C ASN A 413 23.51 8.60 30.62
N GLY A 414 23.11 8.63 29.34
CA GLY A 414 23.52 7.63 28.35
C GLY A 414 22.81 6.29 28.48
N SER A 415 22.70 5.56 27.37
CA SER A 415 22.23 4.18 27.31
C SER A 415 23.40 3.22 27.63
N ILE A 416 23.17 2.19 28.46
CA ILE A 416 24.21 1.19 28.78
C ILE A 416 24.39 0.26 27.58
N HIS A 417 25.41 0.50 26.75
CA HIS A 417 25.79 -0.41 25.68
C HIS A 417 26.33 -1.72 26.27
N THR A 418 25.55 -2.79 26.14
CA THR A 418 25.92 -4.12 26.62
C THR A 418 26.56 -4.92 25.49
N SER A 419 27.75 -5.49 25.70
CA SER A 419 28.35 -6.44 24.74
C SER A 419 27.74 -7.83 24.92
N MET A 420 27.22 -8.43 23.84
CA MET A 420 26.77 -9.82 23.85
C MET A 420 27.91 -10.75 23.45
N LYS A 421 28.08 -11.83 24.22
CA LYS A 421 28.96 -12.95 23.87
C LYS A 421 28.08 -14.14 23.53
N THR A 422 28.34 -14.79 22.40
CA THR A 422 27.58 -15.98 21.95
C THR A 422 27.93 -17.25 22.72
N GLY A 423 28.95 -17.21 23.58
CA GLY A 423 29.45 -18.39 24.31
C GLY A 423 30.33 -19.32 23.46
N VAL A 424 30.46 -19.07 22.15
CA VAL A 424 31.33 -19.80 21.23
C VAL A 424 32.62 -19.02 21.04
N HIS A 425 33.76 -19.59 21.43
CA HIS A 425 35.07 -18.92 21.38
C HIS A 425 35.49 -18.42 19.98
N ALA A 426 34.98 -19.04 18.92
CA ALA A 426 35.28 -18.66 17.54
C ALA A 426 34.46 -17.45 17.04
N ILE A 427 33.37 -17.08 17.73
CA ILE A 427 32.49 -15.97 17.31
C ILE A 427 32.82 -14.75 18.17
N PRO A 428 33.29 -13.63 17.57
CA PRO A 428 33.53 -12.40 18.29
C PRO A 428 32.26 -11.93 18.99
N GLY A 429 32.41 -11.37 20.19
CA GLY A 429 31.31 -10.65 20.82
C GLY A 429 30.89 -9.46 19.96
N PHE A 430 29.61 -9.15 19.94
CA PHE A 430 29.04 -8.02 19.22
C PHE A 430 28.30 -7.09 20.19
N ARG A 431 28.11 -5.84 19.79
CA ARG A 431 27.39 -4.87 20.62
C ARG A 431 25.90 -5.09 20.48
N LYS A 432 25.18 -5.11 21.61
CA LYS A 432 23.72 -5.08 21.60
C LYS A 432 23.25 -3.68 21.20
N ASP A 433 22.26 -3.62 20.33
CA ASP A 433 21.53 -2.38 20.06
C ASP A 433 20.85 -1.87 21.35
N THR A 434 20.68 -0.56 21.44
CA THR A 434 20.18 0.13 22.65
C THR A 434 18.70 -0.12 22.90
N THR A 435 17.94 -0.57 21.89
CA THR A 435 16.55 -0.97 22.03
C THR A 435 16.22 -2.12 21.08
N ASP A 436 15.30 -2.98 21.51
CA ASP A 436 14.71 -4.01 20.66
C ASP A 436 13.72 -3.39 19.66
N ARG A 437 13.50 -4.01 18.50
CA ARG A 437 12.54 -3.50 17.51
C ARG A 437 11.12 -3.84 17.94
N ASN A 438 10.21 -2.86 17.90
CA ASN A 438 8.80 -3.12 18.16
C ASN A 438 8.06 -3.41 16.85
N ARG A 439 7.62 -4.65 16.64
CA ARG A 439 6.88 -5.10 15.44
C ARG A 439 5.41 -4.62 15.43
N THR A 440 4.86 -4.27 16.58
CA THR A 440 3.41 -3.98 16.75
C THR A 440 3.04 -2.52 16.51
N SER A 441 4.04 -1.63 16.52
CA SER A 441 3.81 -0.19 16.36
C SER A 441 3.40 0.16 14.91
N PRO A 442 2.38 1.02 14.75
CA PRO A 442 1.98 1.55 13.44
C PRO A 442 3.04 2.40 12.76
N PHE A 443 3.80 3.20 13.52
CA PHE A 443 4.81 4.12 13.02
C PHE A 443 6.09 4.06 13.86
N ALA A 444 7.10 3.36 13.36
CA ALA A 444 8.30 3.06 14.14
C ALA A 444 9.54 3.77 13.60
N PHE A 445 10.27 4.48 14.47
CA PHE A 445 11.59 4.99 14.14
C PHE A 445 12.59 3.83 14.10
N THR A 446 13.20 3.60 12.93
CA THR A 446 14.13 2.49 12.70
C THR A 446 15.56 2.97 12.46
N GLY A 447 15.98 3.98 13.23
CA GLY A 447 17.36 4.50 13.30
C GLY A 447 17.61 5.75 12.48
N ASN A 448 17.16 5.79 11.22
CA ASN A 448 17.35 6.95 10.33
C ASN A 448 16.14 7.25 9.42
N LYS A 449 15.00 6.64 9.73
CA LYS A 449 13.75 6.70 8.98
C LYS A 449 12.60 6.25 9.87
N PHE A 450 11.38 6.57 9.46
CA PHE A 450 10.17 6.02 10.05
C PHE A 450 9.56 4.96 9.15
N GLU A 451 9.16 3.84 9.73
CA GLU A 451 8.48 2.75 9.07
C GLU A 451 6.98 2.82 9.37
N PHE A 452 6.18 3.15 8.36
CA PHE A 452 4.71 3.17 8.48
C PHE A 452 4.10 1.86 8.02
N ARG A 453 3.59 1.07 8.98
CA ARG A 453 3.17 -0.33 8.75
C ARG A 453 1.68 -0.50 8.45
N MET A 454 0.90 0.58 8.47
CA MET A 454 -0.55 0.51 8.27
C MET A 454 -0.96 0.44 6.80
N VAL A 455 -0.08 0.71 5.84
CA VAL A 455 -0.42 0.67 4.41
C VAL A 455 -0.72 -0.77 3.99
N GLY A 456 -1.83 -0.96 3.27
CA GLY A 456 -2.22 -2.26 2.71
C GLY A 456 -1.35 -2.69 1.53
N SER A 457 -1.14 -3.99 1.35
CA SER A 457 -0.40 -4.58 0.22
C SER A 457 -0.99 -4.25 -1.16
N GLY A 458 -2.30 -4.02 -1.28
CA GLY A 458 -2.95 -3.65 -2.53
C GLY A 458 -3.03 -2.13 -2.80
N MET A 459 -2.67 -1.30 -1.82
CA MET A 459 -2.84 0.16 -1.87
C MET A 459 -1.66 0.86 -2.56
N SER A 460 -1.91 2.02 -3.16
CA SER A 460 -0.83 2.93 -3.57
C SER A 460 -0.16 3.56 -2.35
N ILE A 461 1.16 3.71 -2.37
CA ILE A 461 1.88 4.45 -1.31
C ILE A 461 1.68 5.97 -1.42
N ALA A 462 1.10 6.47 -2.50
CA ALA A 462 0.90 7.91 -2.71
C ALA A 462 0.09 8.55 -1.57
N ASP A 463 -1.05 7.97 -1.19
CA ASP A 463 -1.98 8.56 -0.23
C ASP A 463 -1.33 8.73 1.16
N ALA A 464 -0.60 7.72 1.63
CA ALA A 464 0.15 7.77 2.88
C ALA A 464 1.21 8.87 2.86
N ASN A 465 1.92 9.01 1.73
CA ASN A 465 2.99 10.00 1.63
C ASN A 465 2.46 11.42 1.39
N ILE A 466 1.32 11.61 0.72
CA ILE A 466 0.64 12.91 0.63
C ILE A 466 0.35 13.43 2.03
N VAL A 467 -0.26 12.59 2.88
CA VAL A 467 -0.59 12.97 4.26
C VAL A 467 0.68 13.21 5.09
N LEU A 468 1.64 12.28 5.08
CA LEU A 468 2.89 12.41 5.84
C LEU A 468 3.66 13.67 5.47
N ASN A 469 3.85 13.92 4.16
CA ASN A 469 4.56 15.10 3.69
C ASN A 469 3.84 16.39 4.10
N THR A 470 2.51 16.45 3.92
CA THR A 470 1.70 17.65 4.26
C THR A 470 1.70 17.91 5.76
N ALA A 471 1.50 16.89 6.60
CA ALA A 471 1.45 17.04 8.05
C ALA A 471 2.82 17.43 8.64
N VAL A 472 3.91 16.90 8.08
CA VAL A 472 5.26 17.30 8.49
C VAL A 472 5.60 18.70 7.98
N ALA A 473 5.22 19.05 6.75
CA ALA A 473 5.37 20.40 6.22
C ALA A 473 4.66 21.42 7.13
N ASP A 474 3.46 21.09 7.62
CA ASP A 474 2.72 21.95 8.55
C ASP A 474 3.44 22.17 9.88
N SER A 475 3.98 21.10 10.44
CA SER A 475 4.77 21.21 11.67
C SER A 475 6.06 22.01 11.48
N LEU A 476 6.74 21.83 10.34
CA LEU A 476 7.95 22.59 10.01
C LEU A 476 7.66 24.07 9.73
N SER A 477 6.55 24.38 9.06
CA SER A 477 6.11 25.76 8.80
C SER A 477 5.92 26.53 10.11
N GLN A 478 5.19 25.93 11.07
CA GLN A 478 4.99 26.53 12.39
C GLN A 478 6.31 26.71 13.17
N PHE A 479 7.24 25.76 13.05
CA PHE A 479 8.56 25.90 13.67
C PHE A 479 9.37 27.02 13.02
N ALA A 480 9.38 27.10 11.69
CA ALA A 480 10.07 28.14 10.95
C ALA A 480 9.53 29.53 11.31
N ASP A 481 8.20 29.69 11.37
CA ASP A 481 7.54 30.95 11.75
C ASP A 481 7.93 31.46 13.15
N ILE A 482 8.19 30.55 14.09
CA ILE A 482 8.66 30.89 15.45
C ILE A 482 10.14 31.27 15.40
N LEU A 483 10.95 30.46 14.72
CA LEU A 483 12.41 30.59 14.67
C LEU A 483 12.89 31.79 13.84
N GLU A 484 12.13 32.22 12.84
CA GLU A 484 12.45 33.40 12.02
C GLU A 484 12.24 34.73 12.78
N LYS A 485 11.49 34.71 13.89
CA LYS A 485 11.13 35.90 14.69
C LYS A 485 11.96 36.07 15.96
N THR A 486 12.97 35.22 16.19
CA THR A 486 13.79 35.24 17.41
C THR A 486 15.19 35.80 17.17
N ASP A 487 15.76 36.40 18.21
CA ASP A 487 17.15 36.85 18.23
C ASP A 487 18.13 35.73 18.62
N ASP A 488 17.68 34.73 19.40
CA ASP A 488 18.49 33.58 19.86
C ASP A 488 17.90 32.25 19.34
N ILE A 489 18.29 31.91 18.11
CA ILE A 489 17.81 30.71 17.42
C ILE A 489 18.13 29.43 18.23
N GLN A 490 19.31 29.32 18.83
CA GLN A 490 19.71 28.08 19.52
C GLN A 490 18.84 27.81 20.74
N LYS A 491 18.56 28.85 21.53
CA LYS A 491 17.67 28.74 22.69
C LYS A 491 16.24 28.49 22.26
N THR A 492 15.74 29.21 21.26
CA THR A 492 14.38 29.02 20.76
C THR A 492 14.17 27.63 20.17
N VAL A 493 15.18 27.04 19.51
CA VAL A 493 15.12 25.63 19.07
C VAL A 493 14.92 24.68 20.25
N ASP A 494 15.68 24.84 21.32
CA ASP A 494 15.55 23.99 22.51
C ASP A 494 14.16 24.14 23.16
N ASP A 495 13.66 25.38 23.24
CA ASP A 495 12.33 25.69 23.76
C ASP A 495 11.22 25.09 22.88
N VAL A 496 11.32 25.20 21.56
CA VAL A 496 10.36 24.62 20.60
C VAL A 496 10.34 23.10 20.73
N ILE A 497 11.50 22.43 20.69
CA ILE A 497 11.61 20.98 20.85
C ILE A 497 10.92 20.54 22.15
N LYS A 498 11.25 21.21 23.25
CA LYS A 498 10.73 20.89 24.57
C LYS A 498 9.22 21.08 24.67
N GLN A 499 8.71 22.26 24.32
CA GLN A 499 7.30 22.59 24.48
C GLN A 499 6.43 21.71 23.56
N THR A 500 6.89 21.50 22.33
CA THR A 500 6.18 20.62 21.39
C THR A 500 6.19 19.18 21.88
N TYR A 501 7.32 18.63 22.32
CA TYR A 501 7.33 17.26 22.82
C TYR A 501 6.45 17.08 24.06
N ILE A 502 6.45 18.02 25.02
CA ILE A 502 5.54 17.96 26.18
C ILE A 502 4.06 17.88 25.74
N LYS A 503 3.67 18.66 24.73
CA LYS A 503 2.30 18.70 24.21
C LYS A 503 1.91 17.42 23.44
N HIS A 504 2.85 16.83 22.72
CA HIS A 504 2.57 15.75 21.76
C HIS A 504 3.08 14.36 22.18
N ARG A 505 3.83 14.23 23.29
CA ARG A 505 4.38 12.93 23.76
C ARG A 505 3.33 11.86 24.05
N ARG A 506 2.05 12.22 24.15
CA ARG A 506 0.93 11.26 24.30
C ARG A 506 0.90 10.21 23.17
N ILE A 507 1.35 10.56 21.97
CA ILE A 507 1.41 9.65 20.80
C ILE A 507 2.54 8.63 20.89
N VAL A 508 3.55 8.87 21.75
CA VAL A 508 4.73 8.01 21.88
C VAL A 508 4.38 6.82 22.78
N PHE A 509 4.57 5.61 22.26
CA PHE A 509 4.31 4.37 22.98
C PHE A 509 5.28 3.27 22.54
N ASN A 510 6.13 2.83 23.46
CA ASN A 510 7.14 1.80 23.20
C ASN A 510 6.66 0.36 23.55
N GLY A 511 5.43 0.20 24.05
CA GLY A 511 4.89 -1.08 24.54
C GLY A 511 4.22 -1.95 23.48
N ASN A 512 3.50 -2.98 23.92
CA ASN A 512 2.76 -3.88 23.05
C ASN A 512 1.45 -3.23 22.56
N ASN A 513 1.36 -2.92 21.27
CA ASN A 513 0.18 -2.26 20.70
C ASN A 513 -1.02 -3.21 20.52
N TYR A 514 -0.86 -4.52 20.70
CA TYR A 514 -1.96 -5.49 20.61
C TYR A 514 -2.68 -5.72 21.94
N SER A 515 -2.18 -5.15 23.03
CA SER A 515 -2.72 -5.42 24.35
C SER A 515 -4.00 -4.61 24.61
N ASP A 516 -4.96 -5.20 25.33
CA ASP A 516 -6.19 -4.50 25.71
C ASP A 516 -5.90 -3.30 26.63
N GLU A 517 -4.81 -3.39 27.41
CA GLU A 517 -4.31 -2.28 28.23
C GLU A 517 -3.93 -1.06 27.37
N TRP A 518 -3.31 -1.27 26.20
CA TRP A 518 -3.00 -0.18 25.29
C TRP A 518 -4.26 0.49 24.75
N VAL A 519 -5.32 -0.27 24.46
CA VAL A 519 -6.59 0.29 23.99
C VAL A 519 -7.18 1.25 25.04
N TYR A 520 -7.21 0.83 26.31
CA TYR A 520 -7.69 1.67 27.41
C TYR A 520 -6.78 2.88 27.67
N GLU A 521 -5.47 2.67 27.62
CA GLU A 521 -4.50 3.74 27.82
C GLU A 521 -4.54 4.79 26.71
N ALA A 522 -4.66 4.37 25.45
CA ALA A 522 -4.79 5.24 24.29
C ALA A 522 -6.04 6.11 24.38
N GLU A 523 -7.18 5.54 24.80
CA GLU A 523 -8.41 6.29 25.05
C GLU A 523 -8.21 7.35 26.14
N LYS A 524 -7.57 6.99 27.27
CA LYS A 524 -7.24 7.93 28.35
C LYS A 524 -6.31 9.06 27.89
N ARG A 525 -5.40 8.77 26.96
CA ARG A 525 -4.48 9.74 26.33
C ARG A 525 -5.18 10.61 25.28
N GLY A 526 -6.41 10.28 24.89
CA GLY A 526 -7.18 10.98 23.85
C GLY A 526 -6.70 10.67 22.43
N LEU A 527 -6.13 9.48 22.20
CA LEU A 527 -5.76 9.00 20.88
C LEU A 527 -6.98 8.42 20.15
N LEU A 528 -7.00 8.59 18.83
CA LEU A 528 -8.13 8.12 18.02
C LEU A 528 -8.07 6.60 17.80
N ASN A 529 -9.23 5.96 17.85
CA ASN A 529 -9.40 4.53 17.55
C ASN A 529 -10.48 4.33 16.48
N LEU A 530 -10.16 4.72 15.24
CA LEU A 530 -11.06 4.61 14.09
C LEU A 530 -10.89 3.22 13.46
N LYS A 531 -11.57 2.23 14.04
CA LYS A 531 -11.38 0.81 13.70
C LYS A 531 -11.67 0.50 12.24
N THR A 532 -12.76 1.04 11.71
CA THR A 532 -13.22 0.73 10.35
C THR A 532 -13.00 1.90 9.39
N THR A 533 -13.02 1.59 8.10
CA THR A 533 -12.99 2.58 7.02
C THR A 533 -14.17 3.56 7.11
N ALA A 534 -15.37 3.08 7.44
CA ALA A 534 -16.54 3.94 7.65
C ALA A 534 -16.31 4.95 8.78
N ASP A 535 -15.72 4.52 9.90
CA ASP A 535 -15.39 5.42 11.02
C ASP A 535 -14.36 6.47 10.61
N ALA A 536 -13.31 6.05 9.90
CA ALA A 536 -12.21 6.91 9.50
C ALA A 536 -12.61 7.97 8.46
N LEU A 537 -13.37 7.57 7.43
CA LEU A 537 -13.73 8.47 6.32
C LEU A 537 -14.57 9.66 6.77
N SER A 538 -15.40 9.51 7.81
CA SER A 538 -16.19 10.62 8.37
C SER A 538 -15.33 11.82 8.79
N CYS A 539 -14.06 11.60 9.19
CA CYS A 539 -13.14 12.66 9.57
C CYS A 539 -12.48 13.36 8.37
N PHE A 540 -12.58 12.79 7.15
CA PHE A 540 -11.83 13.27 5.99
C PHE A 540 -12.25 14.68 5.57
N ILE A 541 -13.55 14.96 5.64
CA ILE A 541 -14.14 16.27 5.33
C ILE A 541 -14.30 17.18 6.57
N SER A 542 -13.56 16.90 7.66
CA SER A 542 -13.55 17.80 8.81
C SER A 542 -12.96 19.16 8.43
N LYS A 543 -13.45 20.23 9.06
CA LYS A 543 -13.01 21.61 8.77
C LYS A 543 -11.48 21.76 8.85
N LYS A 544 -10.87 21.17 9.88
CA LYS A 544 -9.41 21.17 10.09
C LYS A 544 -8.66 20.55 8.90
N ASN A 545 -9.15 19.44 8.37
CA ASN A 545 -8.49 18.70 7.30
C ASN A 545 -8.64 19.39 5.95
N ILE A 546 -9.81 20.00 5.69
CA ILE A 546 -10.02 20.86 4.52
C ILE A 546 -9.05 22.06 4.57
N GLU A 547 -9.02 22.78 5.69
CA GLU A 547 -8.16 23.95 5.87
C GLU A 547 -6.67 23.60 5.69
N LEU A 548 -6.23 22.44 6.19
CA LEU A 548 -4.84 21.98 6.02
C LEU A 548 -4.48 21.82 4.53
N PHE A 549 -5.28 21.06 3.77
CA PHE A 549 -4.97 20.79 2.38
C PHE A 549 -5.10 22.04 1.49
N GLU A 550 -6.08 22.92 1.77
CA GLU A 550 -6.26 24.17 1.04
C GLU A 550 -5.14 25.17 1.33
N HIS A 551 -4.73 25.30 2.59
CA HIS A 551 -3.65 26.21 2.99
C HIS A 551 -2.35 25.92 2.24
N TYR A 552 -1.99 24.64 2.11
CA TYR A 552 -0.80 24.19 1.39
C TYR A 552 -1.04 23.98 -0.11
N GLY A 553 -2.23 24.29 -0.63
CA GLY A 553 -2.56 24.15 -2.05
C GLY A 553 -2.51 22.71 -2.58
N ILE A 554 -2.60 21.70 -1.71
CA ILE A 554 -2.47 20.28 -2.07
C ILE A 554 -3.74 19.81 -2.78
N LEU A 555 -4.90 20.03 -2.13
CA LEU A 555 -6.25 19.73 -2.61
C LEU A 555 -7.18 20.88 -2.20
N SER A 556 -8.09 21.24 -3.09
CA SER A 556 -9.22 22.12 -2.78
C SER A 556 -10.32 21.37 -2.01
N GLU A 557 -11.22 22.10 -1.33
CA GLU A 557 -12.37 21.49 -0.65
C GLU A 557 -13.19 20.58 -1.59
N ILE A 558 -13.41 21.02 -2.83
CA ILE A 558 -14.21 20.27 -3.81
C ILE A 558 -13.50 18.96 -4.19
N GLU A 559 -12.17 18.99 -4.38
CA GLU A 559 -11.38 17.78 -4.66
C GLU A 559 -11.37 16.82 -3.47
N LEU A 560 -11.34 17.34 -2.25
CA LEU A 560 -11.38 16.53 -1.02
C LEU A 560 -12.72 15.82 -0.88
N ARG A 561 -13.84 16.55 -1.07
CA ARG A 561 -15.20 15.99 -1.03
C ARG A 561 -15.41 14.94 -2.11
N SER A 562 -14.87 15.16 -3.30
CA SER A 562 -14.90 14.17 -4.38
C SER A 562 -14.18 12.87 -4.01
N ARG A 563 -12.98 12.97 -3.44
CA ARG A 563 -12.22 11.78 -2.97
C ARG A 563 -12.95 11.06 -1.85
N TYR A 564 -13.56 11.80 -0.92
CA TYR A 564 -14.40 11.24 0.13
C TYR A 564 -15.54 10.38 -0.45
N GLU A 565 -16.30 10.91 -1.42
CA GLU A 565 -17.37 10.16 -2.08
C GLU A 565 -16.86 8.92 -2.82
N ILE A 566 -15.74 9.04 -3.55
CA ILE A 566 -15.13 7.90 -4.26
C ILE A 566 -14.72 6.79 -3.28
N LEU A 567 -14.11 7.16 -2.16
CA LEU A 567 -13.65 6.20 -1.15
C LEU A 567 -14.85 5.47 -0.49
N LEU A 568 -15.91 6.19 -0.14
CA LEU A 568 -17.13 5.60 0.38
C LEU A 568 -17.81 4.68 -0.63
N GLU A 569 -17.96 5.14 -1.87
CA GLU A 569 -18.56 4.35 -2.95
C GLU A 569 -17.78 3.07 -3.20
N ASN A 570 -16.45 3.14 -3.25
CA ASN A 570 -15.58 1.98 -3.42
C ASN A 570 -15.71 0.98 -2.26
N TYR A 571 -15.76 1.48 -1.02
CA TYR A 571 -15.96 0.65 0.18
C TYR A 571 -17.29 -0.12 0.10
N CYS A 572 -18.40 0.60 -0.12
CA CYS A 572 -19.74 0.01 -0.22
C CYS A 572 -19.86 -0.98 -1.39
N LYS A 573 -19.31 -0.65 -2.56
CA LYS A 573 -19.30 -1.54 -3.72
C LYS A 573 -18.51 -2.82 -3.48
N THR A 574 -17.35 -2.72 -2.83
CA THR A 574 -16.51 -3.88 -2.52
C THR A 574 -17.28 -4.86 -1.63
N ILE A 575 -17.86 -4.37 -0.52
CA ILE A 575 -18.65 -5.19 0.40
C ILE A 575 -19.88 -5.79 -0.30
N ASN A 576 -20.53 -5.03 -1.17
CA ASN A 576 -21.67 -5.54 -1.93
C ASN A 576 -21.27 -6.67 -2.91
N ILE A 577 -20.15 -6.53 -3.63
CA ILE A 577 -19.62 -7.58 -4.52
C ILE A 577 -19.27 -8.83 -3.72
N GLU A 578 -18.62 -8.67 -2.56
CA GLU A 578 -18.32 -9.78 -1.65
C GLU A 578 -19.60 -10.47 -1.18
N SER A 579 -20.57 -9.71 -0.69
CA SER A 579 -21.84 -10.23 -0.18
C SER A 579 -22.61 -11.03 -1.25
N LEU A 580 -22.71 -10.48 -2.46
CA LEU A 580 -23.38 -11.14 -3.59
C LEU A 580 -22.64 -12.42 -4.03
N THR A 581 -21.31 -12.38 -4.06
CA THR A 581 -20.48 -13.56 -4.37
C THR A 581 -20.68 -14.64 -3.30
N MET A 582 -20.75 -14.24 -2.03
CA MET A 582 -20.96 -15.12 -0.90
C MET A 582 -22.31 -15.83 -0.97
N ILE A 583 -23.39 -15.10 -1.25
CA ILE A 583 -24.72 -15.68 -1.48
C ILE A 583 -24.70 -16.64 -2.66
N ALA A 584 -24.10 -16.24 -3.78
CA ALA A 584 -24.05 -17.07 -4.99
C ALA A 584 -23.31 -18.39 -4.73
N MET A 585 -22.17 -18.36 -4.06
CA MET A 585 -21.41 -19.57 -3.70
C MET A 585 -22.16 -20.42 -2.68
N ALA A 586 -22.75 -19.82 -1.65
CA ALA A 586 -23.50 -20.56 -0.64
C ALA A 586 -24.72 -21.28 -1.25
N LYS A 587 -25.52 -20.59 -2.09
CA LYS A 587 -26.72 -21.16 -2.72
C LYS A 587 -26.42 -22.15 -3.83
N ARG A 588 -25.43 -21.87 -4.68
CA ARG A 588 -25.22 -22.62 -5.94
C ARG A 588 -24.13 -23.67 -5.85
N ASP A 589 -23.18 -23.50 -4.94
CA ASP A 589 -22.02 -24.38 -4.82
C ASP A 589 -22.11 -25.19 -3.50
N ILE A 590 -22.18 -24.55 -2.33
CA ILE A 590 -22.14 -25.22 -1.01
C ILE A 590 -23.42 -26.01 -0.75
N TYR A 591 -24.59 -25.35 -0.75
CA TYR A 591 -25.87 -25.96 -0.39
C TYR A 591 -26.14 -27.24 -1.22
N PRO A 592 -26.08 -27.22 -2.58
CA PRO A 592 -26.37 -28.42 -3.38
C PRO A 592 -25.37 -29.56 -3.15
N SER A 593 -24.10 -29.22 -2.90
CA SER A 593 -23.03 -30.19 -2.69
C SER A 593 -23.20 -30.93 -1.36
N VAL A 594 -23.49 -30.20 -0.29
CA VAL A 594 -23.80 -30.77 1.03
C VAL A 594 -25.12 -31.54 1.01
N SER A 595 -26.17 -31.04 0.33
CA SER A 595 -27.42 -31.79 0.16
C SER A 595 -27.22 -33.12 -0.56
N LYS A 596 -26.37 -33.15 -1.59
CA LYS A 596 -26.01 -34.40 -2.29
C LYS A 596 -25.30 -35.37 -1.34
N TYR A 597 -24.37 -34.89 -0.53
CA TYR A 597 -23.69 -35.72 0.47
C TYR A 597 -24.67 -36.27 1.52
N LEU A 598 -25.57 -35.42 2.03
CA LEU A 598 -26.62 -35.80 2.98
C LEU A 598 -27.55 -36.88 2.41
N LYS A 599 -27.91 -36.80 1.13
CA LYS A 599 -28.67 -37.85 0.42
C LYS A 599 -27.95 -39.19 0.49
N SER A 600 -26.68 -39.25 0.12
CA SER A 600 -25.88 -40.49 0.18
C SER A 600 -25.76 -41.07 1.59
N LEU A 601 -25.63 -40.22 2.63
CA LEU A 601 -25.65 -40.69 4.02
C LEU A 601 -27.01 -41.27 4.42
N THR A 602 -28.10 -40.65 3.97
CA THR A 602 -29.46 -41.11 4.24
C THR A 602 -29.75 -42.44 3.56
N GLU A 603 -29.34 -42.60 2.30
CA GLU A 603 -29.42 -43.88 1.56
C GLU A 603 -28.62 -45.00 2.25
N LEU A 604 -27.41 -44.67 2.75
CA LEU A 604 -26.61 -45.59 3.55
C LEU A 604 -27.33 -46.00 4.85
N TYR A 605 -27.93 -45.04 5.56
CA TYR A 605 -28.67 -45.32 6.79
C TYR A 605 -29.91 -46.19 6.52
N SER A 606 -30.69 -45.88 5.47
CA SER A 606 -31.82 -46.72 5.05
C SER A 606 -31.39 -48.14 4.68
N SER A 607 -30.24 -48.28 4.01
CA SER A 607 -29.68 -49.59 3.65
C SER A 607 -29.22 -50.39 4.88
N LYS A 608 -28.65 -49.74 5.90
CA LYS A 608 -28.32 -50.40 7.18
C LYS A 608 -29.57 -50.94 7.87
N GLN A 609 -30.64 -50.14 7.90
CA GLN A 609 -31.90 -50.51 8.52
C GLN A 609 -32.57 -51.69 7.80
N SER A 610 -32.54 -51.74 6.47
CA SER A 610 -33.19 -52.81 5.70
C SER A 610 -32.56 -54.19 5.90
N ILE A 611 -31.26 -54.26 6.26
CA ILE A 611 -30.55 -55.51 6.58
C ILE A 611 -30.42 -55.76 8.09
N GLY A 612 -31.10 -54.97 8.93
CA GLY A 612 -31.16 -55.18 10.38
C GLY A 612 -29.94 -54.71 11.17
N ILE A 613 -29.03 -53.90 10.59
CA ILE A 613 -27.92 -53.30 11.33
C ILE A 613 -28.45 -52.10 12.11
N THR A 614 -28.69 -52.29 13.41
CA THR A 614 -29.16 -51.24 14.32
C THR A 614 -28.21 -51.06 15.51
N SER A 615 -27.93 -49.81 15.87
CA SER A 615 -27.10 -49.43 17.02
C SER A 615 -27.81 -48.33 17.81
N GLN A 616 -27.70 -48.34 19.14
CA GLN A 616 -28.26 -47.29 20.00
C GLN A 616 -27.61 -45.91 19.77
N LYS A 617 -26.39 -45.87 19.24
CA LYS A 617 -25.66 -44.64 18.86
C LYS A 617 -25.11 -44.79 17.45
N ASP A 618 -25.99 -44.79 16.45
CA ASP A 618 -25.58 -44.84 15.05
C ASP A 618 -24.91 -43.51 14.64
N SER A 619 -23.62 -43.58 14.30
CA SER A 619 -22.83 -42.41 13.89
C SER A 619 -23.34 -41.76 12.60
N THR A 620 -23.90 -42.55 11.67
CA THR A 620 -24.47 -42.05 10.42
C THR A 620 -25.72 -41.22 10.70
N LEU A 621 -26.61 -41.69 11.59
CA LEU A 621 -27.79 -40.93 11.99
C LEU A 621 -27.42 -39.60 12.68
N THR A 622 -26.40 -39.62 13.54
CA THR A 622 -25.90 -38.39 14.19
C THR A 622 -25.37 -37.40 13.16
N GLN A 623 -24.57 -37.86 12.19
CA GLN A 623 -24.04 -37.01 11.12
C GLN A 623 -25.15 -36.44 10.22
N ILE A 624 -26.16 -37.23 9.88
CA ILE A 624 -27.34 -36.77 9.12
C ILE A 624 -28.05 -35.63 9.86
N LYS A 625 -28.31 -35.79 11.16
CA LYS A 625 -28.98 -34.75 11.97
C LYS A 625 -28.17 -33.46 12.03
N LEU A 626 -26.86 -33.58 12.24
CA LEU A 626 -25.94 -32.43 12.27
C LEU A 626 -25.94 -31.69 10.93
N LEU A 627 -25.68 -32.40 9.82
CA LEU A 627 -25.62 -31.79 8.49
C LEU A 627 -26.97 -31.19 8.06
N SER A 628 -28.09 -31.83 8.40
CA SER A 628 -29.43 -31.27 8.14
C SER A 628 -29.62 -29.96 8.89
N SER A 629 -29.30 -29.93 10.19
CA SER A 629 -29.42 -28.71 11.00
C SER A 629 -28.51 -27.58 10.49
N LEU A 630 -27.29 -27.90 10.06
CA LEU A 630 -26.36 -26.92 9.51
C LEU A 630 -26.82 -26.42 8.14
N LEU A 631 -27.42 -27.26 7.30
CA LEU A 631 -28.00 -26.86 6.01
C LEU A 631 -29.19 -25.91 6.19
N ASP A 632 -30.08 -26.21 7.14
CA ASP A 632 -31.21 -25.34 7.47
C ASP A 632 -30.69 -23.99 7.96
N SER A 633 -29.71 -24.00 8.88
CA SER A 633 -29.07 -22.78 9.36
C SER A 633 -28.36 -22.00 8.25
N LEU A 634 -27.66 -22.68 7.34
CA LEU A 634 -27.01 -22.06 6.18
C LEU A 634 -28.04 -21.31 5.34
N TYR A 635 -29.17 -21.96 5.04
CA TYR A 635 -30.24 -21.37 4.25
C TYR A 635 -30.85 -20.14 4.94
N GLU A 636 -31.12 -20.20 6.25
CA GLU A 636 -31.56 -19.04 7.04
C GLU A 636 -30.56 -17.88 6.99
N LYS A 637 -29.25 -18.16 7.11
CA LYS A 637 -28.23 -17.10 7.06
C LYS A 637 -28.08 -16.49 5.67
N ILE A 638 -28.29 -17.29 4.62
CA ILE A 638 -28.35 -16.78 3.25
C ILE A 638 -29.52 -15.81 3.10
N GLU A 639 -30.73 -16.18 3.53
CA GLU A 639 -31.91 -15.31 3.45
C GLU A 639 -31.71 -14.03 4.26
N SER A 640 -31.14 -14.13 5.46
CA SER A 640 -30.80 -12.96 6.29
C SER A 640 -29.87 -12.00 5.56
N LEU A 641 -28.81 -12.49 4.91
CA LEU A 641 -27.88 -11.63 4.17
C LEU A 641 -28.55 -11.01 2.93
N GLU A 642 -29.40 -11.75 2.23
CA GLU A 642 -30.18 -11.21 1.10
C GLU A 642 -31.11 -10.08 1.54
N GLN A 643 -31.80 -10.22 2.67
CA GLN A 643 -32.64 -9.16 3.21
C GLN A 643 -31.82 -7.92 3.59
N SER A 644 -30.65 -8.09 4.22
CA SER A 644 -29.75 -6.96 4.51
C SER A 644 -29.32 -6.23 3.25
N ILE A 645 -28.98 -6.94 2.17
CA ILE A 645 -28.62 -6.30 0.87
C ILE A 645 -29.83 -5.61 0.22
N LEU A 646 -31.05 -6.14 0.39
CA LEU A 646 -32.24 -5.47 -0.11
C LEU A 646 -32.49 -4.15 0.63
N HIS A 647 -32.42 -4.16 1.96
CA HIS A 647 -32.57 -2.95 2.78
C HIS A 647 -31.44 -1.94 2.57
N SER A 648 -30.23 -2.38 2.19
CA SER A 648 -29.13 -1.46 1.89
C SER A 648 -29.44 -0.52 0.72
N LYS A 649 -30.39 -0.88 -0.15
CA LYS A 649 -30.85 -0.02 -1.26
C LYS A 649 -31.73 1.14 -0.79
N ASP A 650 -32.24 1.09 0.44
CA ASP A 650 -33.07 2.14 1.04
C ASP A 650 -32.22 3.26 1.69
N MET A 651 -30.89 3.08 1.74
CA MET A 651 -29.96 4.08 2.29
C MET A 651 -29.89 5.31 1.39
N LYS A 652 -29.88 6.51 1.97
CA LYS A 652 -30.02 7.76 1.20
C LYS A 652 -28.75 8.20 0.49
N ASN A 653 -27.61 7.88 1.08
CA ASN A 653 -26.29 8.29 0.59
C ASN A 653 -25.22 7.23 0.95
N ASN A 654 -24.03 7.40 0.38
CA ASN A 654 -22.93 6.45 0.57
C ASN A 654 -22.41 6.41 2.01
N GLU A 655 -22.53 7.50 2.78
CA GLU A 655 -22.12 7.54 4.17
C GLU A 655 -23.01 6.65 5.05
N GLU A 656 -24.33 6.85 4.98
CA GLU A 656 -25.33 5.99 5.64
C GLU A 656 -25.15 4.52 5.22
N LEU A 657 -24.93 4.27 3.92
CA LEU A 657 -24.68 2.93 3.40
C LEU A 657 -23.38 2.33 3.96
N SER A 658 -22.32 3.12 4.15
CA SER A 658 -21.05 2.62 4.68
C SER A 658 -21.18 2.15 6.14
N PHE A 659 -21.94 2.89 6.96
CA PHE A 659 -22.27 2.48 8.32
C PHE A 659 -23.20 1.26 8.33
N TYR A 660 -24.20 1.21 7.45
CA TYR A 660 -25.05 0.02 7.31
C TYR A 660 -24.27 -1.23 6.87
N CYS A 661 -23.33 -1.09 5.94
CA CYS A 661 -22.42 -2.16 5.54
C CYS A 661 -21.61 -2.68 6.74
N LYS A 662 -21.07 -1.77 7.54
CA LYS A 662 -20.30 -2.07 8.76
C LYS A 662 -21.15 -2.79 9.82
N ASP A 663 -22.33 -2.26 10.13
CA ASP A 663 -23.09 -2.67 11.31
C ASP A 663 -24.05 -3.84 11.04
N GLU A 664 -24.50 -4.03 9.79
CA GLU A 664 -25.51 -5.06 9.43
C GLU A 664 -24.99 -6.09 8.43
N ILE A 665 -24.41 -5.66 7.30
CA ILE A 665 -24.00 -6.56 6.21
C ILE A 665 -22.78 -7.41 6.60
N ILE A 666 -21.69 -6.80 7.06
CA ILE A 666 -20.48 -7.52 7.46
C ILE A 666 -20.77 -8.55 8.56
N PRO A 667 -21.53 -8.22 9.64
CA PRO A 667 -21.93 -9.22 10.63
C PRO A 667 -22.78 -10.35 10.05
N ALA A 668 -23.69 -10.08 9.10
CA ALA A 668 -24.45 -11.11 8.41
C ALA A 668 -23.56 -12.03 7.57
N MET A 669 -22.56 -11.47 6.86
CA MET A 669 -21.55 -12.24 6.16
C MET A 669 -20.79 -13.15 7.13
N ASN A 670 -20.29 -12.62 8.25
CA ASN A 670 -19.54 -13.41 9.24
C ASN A 670 -20.36 -14.59 9.80
N ARG A 671 -21.67 -14.39 10.04
CA ARG A 671 -22.58 -15.47 10.48
C ARG A 671 -22.76 -16.55 9.42
N LEU A 672 -22.95 -16.17 8.16
CA LEU A 672 -23.07 -17.12 7.05
C LEU A 672 -21.76 -17.90 6.84
N ARG A 673 -20.61 -17.23 6.93
CA ARG A 673 -19.30 -17.86 6.85
C ARG A 673 -19.11 -18.93 7.93
N ALA A 674 -19.44 -18.62 9.18
CA ALA A 674 -19.25 -19.56 10.29
C ALA A 674 -19.94 -20.92 10.05
N VAL A 675 -21.18 -20.89 9.54
CA VAL A 675 -21.94 -22.12 9.23
C VAL A 675 -21.32 -22.87 8.05
N ALA A 676 -20.92 -22.16 7.00
CA ALA A 676 -20.29 -22.77 5.82
C ALA A 676 -18.93 -23.40 6.15
N ASP A 677 -18.11 -22.74 6.98
CA ASP A 677 -16.81 -23.26 7.42
C ASP A 677 -17.01 -24.51 8.30
N GLU A 678 -18.05 -24.57 9.13
CA GLU A 678 -18.40 -25.78 9.88
C GLU A 678 -18.83 -26.92 8.94
N LEU A 679 -19.67 -26.63 7.94
CA LEU A 679 -20.09 -27.59 6.91
C LEU A 679 -18.90 -28.19 6.13
N GLU A 680 -17.86 -27.39 5.85
CA GLU A 680 -16.63 -27.86 5.21
C GLU A 680 -16.00 -29.00 6.01
N THR A 681 -15.92 -28.86 7.34
CA THR A 681 -15.29 -29.87 8.21
C THR A 681 -16.08 -31.17 8.32
N GLN A 682 -17.40 -31.13 8.09
CA GLN A 682 -18.29 -32.29 8.22
C GLN A 682 -18.58 -33.01 6.90
N THR A 683 -18.24 -32.38 5.78
CA THR A 683 -18.51 -32.88 4.42
C THR A 683 -17.30 -33.64 3.89
N ALA A 684 -17.52 -34.77 3.22
CA ALA A 684 -16.43 -35.51 2.59
C ALA A 684 -15.74 -34.64 1.53
N ALA A 685 -14.40 -34.68 1.47
CA ALA A 685 -13.62 -33.87 0.54
C ALA A 685 -14.01 -34.05 -0.94
N SER A 686 -14.42 -35.27 -1.34
CA SER A 686 -14.93 -35.57 -2.69
C SER A 686 -16.23 -34.86 -3.05
N ASN A 687 -16.95 -34.36 -2.04
CA ASN A 687 -18.24 -33.71 -2.16
C ASN A 687 -18.17 -32.21 -1.86
N TRP A 688 -16.99 -31.66 -1.53
CA TRP A 688 -16.84 -30.22 -1.32
C TRP A 688 -16.58 -29.51 -2.66
N PRO A 689 -17.25 -28.37 -2.94
CA PRO A 689 -17.32 -27.82 -4.31
C PRO A 689 -16.07 -27.06 -4.79
N PHE A 690 -15.16 -26.68 -3.90
CA PHE A 690 -13.98 -25.89 -4.26
C PHE A 690 -12.78 -26.20 -3.34
N PRO A 691 -11.55 -25.82 -3.73
CA PRO A 691 -10.36 -26.12 -2.93
C PRO A 691 -10.41 -25.55 -1.51
N THR A 692 -9.97 -26.37 -0.54
CA THR A 692 -9.83 -25.99 0.88
C THR A 692 -8.55 -25.22 1.13
N TYR A 693 -8.45 -24.53 2.27
CA TYR A 693 -7.21 -23.79 2.63
C TYR A 693 -5.98 -24.69 2.66
N GLY A 694 -6.10 -25.92 3.18
CA GLY A 694 -4.99 -26.87 3.21
C GLY A 694 -4.49 -27.27 1.83
N GLN A 695 -5.37 -27.30 0.83
CA GLN A 695 -4.98 -27.54 -0.56
C GLN A 695 -4.31 -26.31 -1.18
N ILE A 696 -4.82 -25.11 -0.90
CA ILE A 696 -4.33 -23.86 -1.50
C ILE A 696 -2.97 -23.45 -0.92
N LEU A 697 -2.86 -23.37 0.41
CA LEU A 697 -1.68 -22.81 1.10
C LEU A 697 -0.40 -23.63 0.94
N TYR A 698 -0.53 -24.91 0.56
CA TYR A 698 0.57 -25.84 0.33
C TYR A 698 0.71 -26.26 -1.14
N SER A 699 0.01 -25.56 -2.05
CA SER A 699 -0.09 -25.94 -3.47
C SER A 699 1.16 -25.69 -4.32
N VAL A 700 2.04 -24.79 -3.88
CA VAL A 700 3.16 -24.28 -4.68
C VAL A 700 4.46 -25.01 -4.42
#